data_AF-A0A933AVX2-F1
#
_entry.id   AF-A0A933AVX2-F1
#
_cell.length_a   1.000
_cell.length_b   1.000
_cell.length_c   1.000
_cell.angle_alpha   90.00
_cell.angle_beta   90.00
_cell.angle_gamma   90.00
#
_symmetry.space_group_name_H-M   'P 1'
#
loop_
_entity.id
_entity.type
_entity.pdbx_description
1 polymer ?
#
loop_
_entity_poly.entity_id
_entity_poly.type
_entity_poly.pdbx_seq_one_letter_code
_entity_poly.pdbx_strand_id
1 'polypeptide(L)'
;MLWRLPTARAEIPLPEPPSLKWIPIPEPPNLSEYARDRQAAIRLGKALFWDMQVGSDGIQACASCHFKAGADGRVKNQINPGANGTFQVAGPNATLTSADFPFHERQAPADQQESPVIRDSDDISTSQGMRRSRFVDISGTAVDVTTPQDDPVFNVGGVETRRVAGRNAPTVVNAVFNYANFSDGRANNIFNGVNPFGPTDLNARILVNEGGLQAVQVRIHNASLASQAVGPPLNDFEMSGTGRSFPKLGKKMLRLRPLERQLVHTSDSVLGALSRQNVSPGLRGLATSYGEMIQAAFQPDYWEITNQVVTFQGGVPSILPRPTDRDLTSDEFTQMEANFSLFFGLAIQLYEATLVSDDTLFDRVREGRATYTPIQRRGLDLFNALGCTECHGGAEFTNASFSALVFGDGIPLLVERMVMGDSRVSNYDTGFYNIGVTRTGNDIGRGGTDPFGYPLSFARLGALKEQGALPAEIARYVPDLPPNTSATTRLAVDGSFKTPSLRNVELTGPYFHNGSYASLSQVIEFYTRGGNFPATNRETLDPGIVEIGQLQGHPEQWGALVAFLLTLTDERVRDERAPFDHPEVFVPNGANDANPAEDVMVQVPAVGAAGRAAQGLPPLEAFLSANRAPIAADDVPIVPQNSVNYIKVLGNDGDLDGDAIAVVAVTQAVHGSTAVGPGGSYIVYTPTTGFAGFDNFTYTITDGSLTAAARVTVTVHAANRAPDAVAEFVNMPANSSVNAIEGLLNDRDQDGDSLTVVAVGQPAHGTTTIGPMRDTILYTPNPGFAGLDSFSHSISDGVLTITSMIVVTVNRPPVAANDSFTVPGYSVNNALRVLANDADPDPNDRLRVVAITPPYKGQAAIGPSDDVIIYTPRPGETGTDQFVYALSDRFLVSFATVTVDISGNRPPASNNDVVTVAANSVNNLIDVLANDAASDGGSLTITSVTAAQNGLVSIAAGGRSLLYTPYTGFVGTDTFTYTASDGAGAVSSATVTVTVRGPYRYYFPAGLRDAPASW
;
A
#
# COMPACT_ATOMS: atom_id res chain seq x y z
N MET A 1 35.02 22.89 -22.85
CA MET A 1 35.42 22.84 -21.42
C MET A 1 36.79 22.18 -21.31
N LEU A 2 37.66 22.74 -20.46
CA LEU A 2 39.06 22.32 -20.27
C LEU A 2 39.15 21.02 -19.46
N TRP A 3 39.97 20.09 -19.96
CA TRP A 3 40.38 18.85 -19.30
C TRP A 3 41.01 19.13 -17.93
N ARG A 4 40.53 18.46 -16.87
CA ARG A 4 41.22 18.40 -15.57
C ARG A 4 41.86 17.03 -15.40
N LEU A 5 43.19 17.00 -15.52
CA LEU A 5 44.01 16.05 -14.77
C LEU A 5 44.03 16.50 -13.29
N PRO A 6 44.15 15.57 -12.33
CA PRO A 6 44.07 15.91 -10.92
C PRO A 6 45.33 16.67 -10.50
N THR A 7 45.18 17.97 -10.27
CA THR A 7 46.13 18.74 -9.46
C THR A 7 45.37 19.23 -8.24
N ALA A 8 45.95 18.99 -7.06
CA ALA A 8 45.42 19.39 -5.77
C ALA A 8 44.99 20.87 -5.78
N ARG A 9 43.69 21.09 -5.87
CA ARG A 9 43.06 22.40 -5.65
C ARG A 9 42.17 22.21 -4.43
N ALA A 10 42.32 23.09 -3.44
CA ALA A 10 41.39 23.19 -2.33
C ALA A 10 39.96 23.29 -2.90
N GLU A 11 39.16 22.25 -2.68
CA GLU A 11 37.82 22.12 -3.22
C GLU A 11 36.88 23.07 -2.50
N ILE A 12 36.20 23.93 -3.26
CA ILE A 12 34.90 24.43 -2.85
C ILE A 12 34.02 23.16 -2.81
N PRO A 13 33.43 22.77 -1.66
CA PRO A 13 32.58 21.59 -1.64
C PRO A 13 31.49 21.76 -2.69
N LEU A 14 31.37 20.79 -3.61
CA LEU A 14 30.24 20.74 -4.51
C LEU A 14 28.97 20.79 -3.66
N PRO A 15 27.98 21.63 -4.01
CA PRO A 15 26.74 21.66 -3.26
C PRO A 15 26.13 20.26 -3.32
N GLU A 16 25.92 19.66 -2.15
CA GLU A 16 25.28 18.35 -2.05
C GLU A 16 23.93 18.36 -2.83
N PRO A 17 23.48 17.22 -3.38
CA PRO A 17 22.27 17.18 -4.18
C PRO A 17 21.00 17.40 -3.34
N PRO A 18 19.94 18.01 -3.91
CA PRO A 18 18.69 18.25 -3.19
C PRO A 18 17.99 16.96 -2.73
N SER A 19 16.93 17.10 -1.92
CA SER A 19 16.00 16.00 -1.65
C SER A 19 15.36 15.50 -2.96
N LEU A 20 15.16 14.18 -3.08
CA LEU A 20 14.47 13.61 -4.26
C LEU A 20 13.04 14.13 -4.41
N LYS A 21 12.42 14.54 -3.30
CA LYS A 21 11.07 15.10 -3.25
C LYS A 21 10.88 16.34 -4.14
N TRP A 22 11.97 17.02 -4.50
CA TRP A 22 11.94 18.21 -5.36
C TRP A 22 12.27 17.91 -6.82
N ILE A 23 12.59 16.66 -7.15
CA ILE A 23 12.85 16.25 -8.53
C ILE A 23 11.51 15.90 -9.19
N PRO A 24 11.16 16.55 -10.32
CA PRO A 24 9.97 16.20 -11.08
C PRO A 24 10.05 14.76 -11.61
N ILE A 25 8.95 14.02 -11.47
CA ILE A 25 8.83 12.70 -12.09
C ILE A 25 8.72 12.88 -13.61
N PRO A 26 9.59 12.25 -14.42
CA PRO A 26 9.58 12.40 -15.86
C PRO A 26 8.44 11.59 -16.47
N GLU A 27 7.34 12.26 -16.81
CA GLU A 27 6.18 11.65 -17.49
C GLU A 27 6.21 11.92 -19.01
N PRO A 28 5.49 11.10 -19.81
CA PRO A 28 5.31 11.38 -21.21
C PRO A 28 4.58 12.71 -21.44
N PRO A 29 5.15 13.64 -22.25
CA PRO A 29 4.55 14.95 -22.46
C PRO A 29 3.18 14.88 -23.17
N ASN A 30 2.94 13.82 -23.94
CA ASN A 30 1.69 13.56 -24.66
C ASN A 30 0.85 12.45 -24.01
N LEU A 31 1.02 12.19 -22.71
CA LEU A 31 0.31 11.12 -22.02
C LEU A 31 -1.23 11.21 -22.17
N SER A 32 -1.79 12.42 -22.21
CA SER A 32 -3.24 12.66 -22.35
C SER A 32 -3.83 12.20 -23.69
N GLU A 33 -3.00 11.99 -24.72
CA GLU A 33 -3.42 11.39 -26.00
C GLU A 33 -3.77 9.91 -25.85
N TYR A 34 -3.29 9.24 -24.79
CA TYR A 34 -3.47 7.80 -24.57
C TYR A 34 -4.25 7.53 -23.29
N ALA A 35 -3.84 8.12 -22.17
CA ALA A 35 -4.46 7.94 -20.87
C ALA A 35 -5.55 9.00 -20.65
N ARG A 36 -6.75 8.52 -20.31
CA ARG A 36 -7.91 9.35 -19.96
C ARG A 36 -7.94 9.67 -18.47
N ASP A 37 -7.62 8.70 -17.62
CA ASP A 37 -7.59 8.84 -16.16
C ASP A 37 -6.31 8.21 -15.60
N ARG A 38 -5.44 9.07 -15.05
CA ARG A 38 -4.15 8.67 -14.49
C ARG A 38 -4.30 7.70 -13.31
N GLN A 39 -5.28 7.90 -12.43
CA GLN A 39 -5.47 7.04 -11.25
C GLN A 39 -6.08 5.69 -11.62
N ALA A 40 -6.96 5.65 -12.62
CA ALA A 40 -7.44 4.39 -13.18
C ALA A 40 -6.29 3.60 -13.86
N ALA A 41 -5.41 4.29 -14.59
CA ALA A 41 -4.22 3.66 -15.19
C ALA A 41 -3.24 3.13 -14.13
N ILE A 42 -3.03 3.84 -13.02
CA ILE A 42 -2.23 3.35 -11.88
C ILE A 42 -2.84 2.08 -11.27
N ARG A 43 -4.17 2.06 -11.07
CA ARG A 43 -4.87 0.86 -10.58
C ARG A 43 -4.67 -0.33 -11.52
N LEU A 44 -4.84 -0.11 -12.82
CA LEU A 44 -4.58 -1.14 -13.82
C LEU A 44 -3.11 -1.60 -13.79
N GLY A 45 -2.17 -0.68 -13.67
CA GLY A 45 -0.73 -0.96 -13.61
C GLY A 45 -0.36 -1.82 -12.41
N LYS A 46 -0.82 -1.45 -11.20
CA LYS A 46 -0.60 -2.24 -9.98
C LYS A 46 -1.25 -3.62 -10.10
N ALA A 47 -2.47 -3.70 -10.64
CA ALA A 47 -3.12 -4.99 -10.84
C ALA A 47 -2.34 -5.89 -11.80
N LEU A 48 -1.86 -5.37 -12.94
CA LEU A 48 -1.08 -6.15 -13.91
C LEU A 48 0.30 -6.54 -13.41
N PHE A 49 1.00 -5.65 -12.71
CA PHE A 49 2.34 -5.90 -12.17
C PHE A 49 2.37 -7.08 -11.19
N TRP A 50 1.32 -7.18 -10.35
CA TRP A 50 1.20 -8.21 -9.33
C TRP A 50 0.46 -9.47 -9.78
N ASP A 51 -0.09 -9.51 -11.00
CA ASP A 51 -0.92 -10.65 -11.44
C ASP A 51 -0.11 -11.84 -11.97
N MET A 52 -0.02 -12.91 -11.18
CA MET A 52 0.56 -14.23 -11.53
C MET A 52 -0.08 -14.86 -12.76
N GLN A 53 -1.30 -14.46 -13.13
CA GLN A 53 -1.99 -14.93 -14.33
C GLN A 53 -1.36 -14.37 -15.63
N VAL A 54 -0.52 -13.34 -15.53
CA VAL A 54 0.23 -12.81 -16.68
C VAL A 54 1.18 -13.87 -17.24
N GLY A 55 1.91 -14.60 -16.39
CA GLY A 55 2.81 -15.67 -16.81
C GLY A 55 2.10 -16.83 -17.52
N SER A 56 2.83 -17.55 -18.36
CA SER A 56 2.26 -18.71 -19.07
C SER A 56 1.90 -19.87 -18.13
N ASP A 57 2.60 -20.04 -17.01
CA ASP A 57 2.30 -21.07 -16.00
C ASP A 57 1.23 -20.64 -14.98
N GLY A 58 0.73 -19.40 -15.08
CA GLY A 58 -0.17 -18.82 -14.09
C GLY A 58 0.47 -18.62 -12.71
N ILE A 59 1.79 -18.66 -12.62
CA ILE A 59 2.58 -18.49 -11.40
C ILE A 59 3.43 -17.21 -11.49
N GLN A 60 4.07 -16.95 -12.64
CA GLN A 60 4.97 -15.80 -12.78
C GLN A 60 4.23 -14.47 -12.98
N ALA A 61 4.56 -13.48 -12.16
CA ALA A 61 4.19 -12.07 -12.27
C ALA A 61 5.44 -11.19 -12.40
N CYS A 62 5.30 -9.89 -12.73
CA CYS A 62 6.41 -8.95 -12.60
C CYS A 62 6.90 -8.93 -11.13
N ALA A 63 5.96 -8.92 -10.19
CA ALA A 63 6.25 -8.99 -8.76
C ALA A 63 7.02 -10.26 -8.34
N SER A 64 6.96 -11.37 -9.07
CA SER A 64 7.66 -12.60 -8.68
C SER A 64 9.19 -12.46 -8.64
N CYS A 65 9.74 -11.48 -9.36
CA CYS A 65 11.17 -11.13 -9.36
C CYS A 65 11.44 -9.73 -8.74
N HIS A 66 10.40 -9.05 -8.26
CA HIS A 66 10.48 -7.66 -7.81
C HIS A 66 9.69 -7.42 -6.50
N PHE A 67 9.48 -8.45 -5.69
CA PHE A 67 8.65 -8.39 -4.48
C PHE A 67 9.37 -7.82 -3.26
N LYS A 68 10.71 -7.84 -3.20
CA LYS A 68 11.49 -7.38 -2.04
C LYS A 68 12.16 -6.05 -2.36
N ALA A 69 11.60 -4.93 -1.88
CA ALA A 69 12.08 -3.57 -2.20
C ALA A 69 12.23 -3.32 -3.72
N GLY A 70 11.36 -3.94 -4.53
CA GLY A 70 11.41 -3.89 -5.98
C GLY A 70 12.44 -4.82 -6.64
N ALA A 71 13.15 -5.66 -5.89
CA ALA A 71 14.18 -6.58 -6.36
C ALA A 71 13.88 -8.04 -5.96
N ASP A 72 14.79 -8.95 -6.31
CA ASP A 72 14.73 -10.36 -5.93
C ASP A 72 15.82 -10.71 -4.91
N GLY A 73 15.40 -11.05 -3.69
CA GLY A 73 16.31 -11.45 -2.61
C GLY A 73 16.35 -12.95 -2.35
N ARG A 74 15.80 -13.78 -3.25
CA ARG A 74 15.85 -15.25 -3.11
C ARG A 74 17.29 -15.74 -3.24
N VAL A 75 17.56 -16.93 -2.69
CA VAL A 75 18.87 -17.59 -2.74
C VAL A 75 18.82 -19.01 -3.30
N LYS A 76 17.63 -19.63 -3.37
CA LYS A 76 17.44 -20.97 -3.95
C LYS A 76 17.08 -20.90 -5.44
N ASN A 77 17.77 -21.71 -6.24
CA ASN A 77 17.68 -21.78 -7.70
C ASN A 77 17.89 -20.40 -8.36
N GLN A 78 19.01 -19.73 -8.04
CA GLN A 78 19.30 -18.38 -8.51
C GLN A 78 20.53 -18.29 -9.41
N ILE A 79 21.13 -19.40 -9.85
CA ILE A 79 22.34 -19.36 -10.70
C ILE A 79 22.00 -19.60 -12.16
N ASN A 80 22.53 -18.73 -13.02
CA ASN A 80 22.68 -18.95 -14.45
C ASN A 80 24.17 -19.21 -14.76
N PRO A 81 24.50 -20.18 -15.63
CA PRO A 81 25.88 -20.62 -15.86
C PRO A 81 26.72 -19.68 -16.75
N GLY A 82 26.27 -18.45 -16.96
CA GLY A 82 27.04 -17.41 -17.61
C GLY A 82 27.31 -17.65 -19.09
N ALA A 83 28.37 -17.03 -19.59
CA ALA A 83 28.74 -17.03 -20.99
C ALA A 83 29.35 -18.37 -21.44
N ASN A 84 29.99 -19.10 -20.52
CA ASN A 84 30.62 -20.39 -20.81
C ASN A 84 29.62 -21.57 -20.81
N GLY A 85 28.40 -21.38 -20.26
CA GLY A 85 27.32 -22.37 -20.24
C GLY A 85 27.51 -23.53 -19.26
N THR A 86 28.44 -23.41 -18.31
CA THR A 86 28.78 -24.40 -17.28
C THR A 86 28.69 -23.78 -15.89
N PHE A 87 27.93 -24.39 -14.99
CA PHE A 87 27.83 -23.96 -13.59
C PHE A 87 29.16 -24.12 -12.84
N GLN A 88 29.60 -23.05 -12.17
CA GLN A 88 30.89 -23.00 -11.46
C GLN A 88 30.74 -22.72 -9.95
N VAL A 89 29.76 -21.89 -9.58
CA VAL A 89 29.44 -21.55 -8.18
C VAL A 89 28.55 -22.64 -7.61
N ALA A 90 27.39 -22.86 -8.24
CA ALA A 90 26.43 -23.86 -7.81
C ALA A 90 25.56 -24.32 -8.99
N GLY A 91 25.06 -25.55 -8.94
CA GLY A 91 24.20 -26.11 -9.98
C GLY A 91 22.74 -25.64 -9.90
N PRO A 92 21.90 -26.07 -10.85
CA PRO A 92 20.45 -25.84 -10.79
C PRO A 92 19.86 -26.29 -9.45
N ASN A 93 18.88 -25.55 -8.95
CA ASN A 93 18.22 -25.77 -7.68
C ASN A 93 19.05 -25.62 -6.38
N ALA A 94 20.33 -25.26 -6.47
CA ALA A 94 21.14 -25.04 -5.28
C ALA A 94 20.68 -23.81 -4.47
N THR A 95 20.95 -23.82 -3.17
CA THR A 95 20.78 -22.68 -2.26
C THR A 95 22.12 -21.97 -2.07
N LEU A 96 22.16 -20.67 -2.38
CA LEU A 96 23.35 -19.84 -2.20
C LEU A 96 23.51 -19.38 -0.76
N THR A 97 24.75 -19.29 -0.31
CA THR A 97 25.17 -18.85 1.01
C THR A 97 26.19 -17.72 0.89
N SER A 98 26.53 -17.06 2.00
CA SER A 98 27.56 -16.01 2.00
C SER A 98 28.94 -16.52 1.54
N ALA A 99 29.24 -17.81 1.70
CA ALA A 99 30.49 -18.43 1.26
C ALA A 99 30.59 -18.53 -0.27
N ASP A 100 29.46 -18.49 -0.99
CA ASP A 100 29.42 -18.55 -2.44
C ASP A 100 29.82 -17.22 -3.10
N PHE A 101 29.94 -16.14 -2.31
CA PHE A 101 30.31 -14.80 -2.76
C PHE A 101 31.67 -14.37 -2.20
N PRO A 102 32.42 -13.51 -2.92
CA PRO A 102 32.14 -13.03 -4.27
C PRO A 102 32.54 -14.04 -5.36
N PHE A 103 31.96 -13.92 -6.55
CA PHE A 103 32.28 -14.85 -7.66
C PHE A 103 33.69 -14.64 -8.23
N HIS A 104 34.30 -13.48 -7.97
CA HIS A 104 35.71 -13.22 -8.22
C HIS A 104 36.38 -12.87 -6.90
N GLU A 105 37.21 -13.78 -6.38
CA GLU A 105 37.80 -13.68 -5.05
C GLU A 105 39.33 -13.77 -5.11
N ARG A 106 39.99 -12.96 -4.29
CA ARG A 106 41.44 -12.88 -4.18
C ARG A 106 41.88 -13.24 -2.77
N GLN A 107 43.08 -13.80 -2.65
CA GLN A 107 43.65 -14.21 -1.37
C GLN A 107 43.79 -13.06 -0.36
N ALA A 108 44.19 -11.86 -0.82
CA ALA A 108 44.29 -10.64 -0.04
C ALA A 108 43.42 -9.54 -0.68
N PRO A 109 42.11 -9.51 -0.37
CA PRO A 109 41.12 -8.68 -1.08
C PRO A 109 41.39 -7.16 -0.98
N ALA A 110 41.96 -6.70 0.14
CA ALA A 110 42.15 -5.27 0.40
C ALA A 110 43.50 -4.68 -0.07
N ASP A 111 44.46 -5.50 -0.54
CA ASP A 111 45.86 -5.07 -0.60
C ASP A 111 46.43 -4.76 -1.99
N GLN A 112 45.93 -5.32 -3.12
CA GLN A 112 46.26 -4.92 -4.51
C GLN A 112 45.68 -5.87 -5.59
N GLN A 113 45.55 -5.38 -6.84
CA GLN A 113 45.24 -6.19 -8.04
C GLN A 113 46.20 -7.37 -8.29
N GLU A 114 47.39 -7.36 -7.69
CA GLU A 114 48.42 -8.39 -7.84
C GLU A 114 48.21 -9.64 -6.97
N SER A 115 47.30 -9.58 -5.97
CA SER A 115 46.98 -10.74 -5.14
C SER A 115 46.47 -11.92 -5.98
N PRO A 116 46.91 -13.17 -5.73
CA PRO A 116 46.40 -14.34 -6.43
C PRO A 116 44.87 -14.44 -6.37
N VAL A 117 44.26 -14.79 -7.51
CA VAL A 117 42.84 -15.12 -7.61
C VAL A 117 42.65 -16.55 -7.11
N ILE A 118 41.76 -16.74 -6.15
CA ILE A 118 41.46 -18.05 -5.53
C ILE A 118 40.12 -18.62 -5.99
N ARG A 119 39.22 -17.77 -6.50
CA ARG A 119 37.96 -18.16 -7.16
C ARG A 119 37.65 -17.16 -8.27
N ASP A 120 37.23 -17.67 -9.43
CA ASP A 120 36.77 -16.87 -10.57
C ASP A 120 35.62 -17.62 -11.26
N SER A 121 34.48 -16.97 -11.40
CA SER A 121 33.31 -17.52 -12.07
C SER A 121 32.61 -16.45 -12.92
N ASP A 122 32.09 -16.85 -14.08
CA ASP A 122 31.19 -16.02 -14.91
C ASP A 122 29.71 -16.36 -14.71
N ASP A 123 29.38 -17.19 -13.73
CA ASP A 123 28.01 -17.42 -13.27
C ASP A 123 27.34 -16.10 -12.87
N ILE A 124 26.01 -16.12 -12.90
CA ILE A 124 25.17 -14.97 -12.65
C ILE A 124 24.14 -15.34 -11.59
N SER A 125 24.09 -14.58 -10.49
CA SER A 125 23.04 -14.70 -9.48
C SER A 125 21.86 -13.82 -9.86
N THR A 126 20.70 -14.43 -10.11
CA THR A 126 19.47 -13.73 -10.49
C THR A 126 18.23 -14.61 -10.39
N SER A 127 17.08 -14.01 -10.68
CA SER A 127 15.74 -14.58 -10.60
C SER A 127 15.51 -15.80 -11.48
N GLN A 128 14.86 -16.79 -10.89
CA GLN A 128 14.22 -17.89 -11.59
C GLN A 128 12.88 -17.48 -12.22
N GLY A 129 12.71 -17.83 -13.48
CA GLY A 129 11.48 -17.63 -14.24
C GLY A 129 10.76 -18.94 -14.54
N MET A 130 10.59 -19.29 -15.81
CA MET A 130 9.79 -20.44 -16.23
C MET A 130 10.62 -21.68 -16.59
N ARG A 131 10.01 -22.86 -16.43
CA ARG A 131 10.50 -24.09 -17.07
C ARG A 131 10.41 -23.93 -18.59
N ARG A 132 11.35 -24.55 -19.30
CA ARG A 132 11.44 -24.43 -20.75
C ARG A 132 10.22 -25.08 -21.41
N SER A 133 9.50 -24.28 -22.19
CA SER A 133 8.30 -24.72 -22.89
C SER A 133 8.04 -23.87 -24.11
N ARG A 134 7.30 -24.42 -25.07
CA ARG A 134 6.82 -23.71 -26.26
C ARG A 134 5.35 -23.36 -26.09
N PHE A 135 4.99 -22.10 -26.33
CA PHE A 135 3.60 -21.67 -26.33
C PHE A 135 2.84 -22.29 -27.51
N VAL A 136 1.64 -22.83 -27.24
CA VAL A 136 0.74 -23.38 -28.26
C VAL A 136 -0.45 -22.44 -28.45
N ASP A 137 -1.23 -22.22 -27.39
CA ASP A 137 -2.37 -21.31 -27.42
C ASP A 137 -2.81 -20.92 -26.00
N ILE A 138 -3.84 -20.07 -25.88
CA ILE A 138 -4.50 -19.78 -24.60
C ILE A 138 -5.55 -20.85 -24.28
N SER A 139 -5.71 -21.19 -22.99
CA SER A 139 -6.69 -22.19 -22.54
C SER A 139 -8.04 -21.59 -22.10
N GLY A 140 -8.11 -20.26 -21.95
CA GLY A 140 -9.22 -19.59 -21.26
C GLY A 140 -9.12 -19.59 -19.74
N THR A 141 -8.04 -20.13 -19.17
CA THR A 141 -7.73 -20.10 -17.73
C THR A 141 -6.46 -19.28 -17.45
N ALA A 142 -6.05 -19.21 -16.18
CA ALA A 142 -4.79 -18.59 -15.75
C ALA A 142 -3.53 -19.23 -16.35
N VAL A 143 -3.60 -20.45 -16.91
CA VAL A 143 -2.46 -21.19 -17.46
C VAL A 143 -2.57 -21.29 -18.97
N ASP A 144 -1.52 -20.95 -19.69
CA ASP A 144 -1.46 -21.11 -21.15
C ASP A 144 -1.35 -22.60 -21.53
N VAL A 145 -1.76 -22.95 -22.75
CA VAL A 145 -1.44 -24.26 -23.32
C VAL A 145 -0.01 -24.20 -23.84
N THR A 146 0.88 -24.98 -23.22
CA THR A 146 2.29 -25.10 -23.64
C THR A 146 2.68 -26.56 -23.83
N THR A 147 3.72 -26.78 -24.64
CA THR A 147 4.41 -28.07 -24.74
C THR A 147 5.77 -27.95 -24.06
N PRO A 148 6.08 -28.78 -23.04
CA PRO A 148 7.41 -28.84 -22.43
C PRO A 148 8.51 -29.08 -23.48
N GLN A 149 9.72 -28.61 -23.20
CA GLN A 149 10.86 -28.70 -24.11
C GLN A 149 12.14 -28.99 -23.33
N ASP A 150 12.82 -30.09 -23.67
CA ASP A 150 14.05 -30.53 -23.00
C ASP A 150 15.07 -29.39 -22.76
N ASP A 151 15.45 -29.21 -21.49
CA ASP A 151 16.50 -28.29 -21.06
C ASP A 151 17.74 -29.04 -20.51
N PRO A 152 18.82 -29.16 -21.29
CA PRO A 152 20.04 -29.85 -20.84
C PRO A 152 20.84 -29.04 -19.81
N VAL A 153 20.54 -27.76 -19.61
CA VAL A 153 21.26 -26.86 -18.70
C VAL A 153 20.54 -26.79 -17.36
N PHE A 154 19.24 -26.52 -17.37
CA PHE A 154 18.45 -26.32 -16.14
C PHE A 154 17.70 -27.61 -15.76
N ASN A 155 18.43 -28.60 -15.25
CA ASN A 155 17.86 -29.85 -14.75
C ASN A 155 18.64 -30.43 -13.55
N VAL A 156 17.96 -31.21 -12.72
CA VAL A 156 18.54 -32.00 -11.63
C VAL A 156 18.19 -33.46 -11.86
N GLY A 157 19.19 -34.32 -12.07
CA GLY A 157 18.97 -35.74 -12.32
C GLY A 157 18.12 -36.03 -13.56
N GLY A 158 18.16 -35.16 -14.58
CA GLY A 158 17.34 -35.26 -15.79
C GLY A 158 15.91 -34.72 -15.65
N VAL A 159 15.55 -34.14 -14.50
CA VAL A 159 14.26 -33.48 -14.27
C VAL A 159 14.43 -31.97 -14.38
N GLU A 160 13.61 -31.33 -15.22
CA GLU A 160 13.72 -29.90 -15.51
C GLU A 160 13.37 -29.01 -14.31
N THR A 161 14.24 -28.05 -14.04
CA THR A 161 14.02 -26.98 -13.08
C THR A 161 13.61 -25.70 -13.80
N ARG A 162 13.16 -24.68 -13.05
CA ARG A 162 12.94 -23.35 -13.61
C ARG A 162 14.26 -22.77 -14.13
N ARG A 163 14.21 -22.12 -15.30
CA ARG A 163 15.36 -21.40 -15.86
C ARG A 163 15.65 -20.14 -15.07
N VAL A 164 16.91 -19.74 -15.03
CA VAL A 164 17.39 -18.52 -14.36
C VAL A 164 17.81 -17.50 -15.41
N ALA A 165 17.39 -16.24 -15.23
CA ALA A 165 17.66 -15.17 -16.18
C ALA A 165 19.16 -14.90 -16.39
N GLY A 166 19.50 -14.10 -17.42
CA GLY A 166 20.90 -13.82 -17.78
C GLY A 166 21.53 -12.61 -17.08
N ARG A 167 20.81 -11.88 -16.22
CA ARG A 167 21.32 -10.73 -15.43
C ARG A 167 20.49 -10.57 -14.17
N ASN A 168 21.12 -10.06 -13.12
CA ASN A 168 20.47 -9.73 -11.84
C ASN A 168 19.29 -8.76 -12.03
N ALA A 169 18.18 -9.04 -11.35
CA ALA A 169 16.97 -8.22 -11.40
C ALA A 169 17.15 -6.95 -10.54
N PRO A 170 17.21 -5.74 -11.15
CA PRO A 170 17.38 -4.52 -10.38
C PRO A 170 16.08 -4.12 -9.67
N THR A 171 16.18 -3.19 -8.72
CA THR A 171 15.00 -2.59 -8.10
C THR A 171 14.15 -1.79 -9.12
N VAL A 172 12.83 -1.91 -9.04
CA VAL A 172 11.86 -1.05 -9.75
C VAL A 172 11.58 0.27 -9.02
N VAL A 173 11.99 0.40 -7.75
CA VAL A 173 11.83 1.63 -6.97
C VAL A 173 12.73 2.73 -7.55
N ASN A 174 12.18 3.93 -7.76
CA ASN A 174 12.80 5.06 -8.46
C ASN A 174 13.16 4.80 -9.94
N ALA A 175 12.77 3.67 -10.53
CA ALA A 175 13.13 3.36 -11.91
C ALA A 175 12.56 4.36 -12.94
N VAL A 176 11.52 5.11 -12.55
CA VAL A 176 10.92 6.19 -13.36
C VAL A 176 11.91 7.28 -13.72
N PHE A 177 12.91 7.55 -12.88
CA PHE A 177 13.91 8.59 -13.19
C PHE A 177 14.91 8.16 -14.26
N ASN A 178 15.00 6.86 -14.59
CA ASN A 178 15.93 6.38 -15.62
C ASN A 178 15.45 6.79 -17.01
N TYR A 179 16.33 7.41 -17.80
CA TYR A 179 16.01 7.71 -19.20
C TYR A 179 16.00 6.44 -20.08
N ALA A 180 16.68 5.36 -19.67
CA ALA A 180 16.66 4.06 -20.34
C ALA A 180 16.67 2.95 -19.27
N ASN A 181 15.85 1.92 -19.45
CA ASN A 181 15.69 0.83 -18.48
C ASN A 181 16.32 -0.49 -18.98
N PHE A 182 16.46 -1.46 -18.06
CA PHE A 182 17.43 -2.57 -18.11
C PHE A 182 18.89 -2.13 -17.93
N SER A 183 19.75 -3.05 -17.50
CA SER A 183 21.18 -2.78 -17.27
C SER A 183 21.94 -2.43 -18.55
N ASP A 184 21.49 -2.86 -19.73
CA ASP A 184 22.03 -2.47 -21.05
C ASP A 184 21.25 -1.32 -21.70
N GLY A 185 20.21 -0.80 -21.04
CA GLY A 185 19.39 0.29 -21.53
C GLY A 185 18.58 -0.05 -22.78
N ARG A 186 18.32 -1.33 -23.08
CA ARG A 186 17.57 -1.74 -24.28
C ARG A 186 16.10 -1.29 -24.29
N ALA A 187 15.53 -0.98 -23.12
CA ALA A 187 14.21 -0.37 -23.04
C ALA A 187 14.33 1.12 -23.37
N ASN A 188 13.95 1.44 -24.60
CA ASN A 188 14.09 2.77 -25.19
C ASN A 188 13.20 3.80 -24.49
N ASN A 189 13.69 5.04 -24.31
CA ASN A 189 12.87 6.13 -23.76
C ASN A 189 11.64 6.44 -24.62
N ILE A 190 11.69 6.14 -25.91
CA ILE A 190 10.57 6.36 -26.82
C ILE A 190 9.83 5.03 -26.99
N PHE A 191 8.73 4.86 -26.28
CA PHE A 191 7.91 3.65 -26.41
C PHE A 191 7.13 3.68 -27.73
N ASN A 192 7.13 2.55 -28.44
CA ASN A 192 6.45 2.37 -29.73
C ASN A 192 5.06 1.73 -29.61
N GLY A 193 4.58 1.48 -28.39
CA GLY A 193 3.28 0.85 -28.12
C GLY A 193 3.28 -0.68 -28.15
N VAL A 194 4.37 -1.33 -28.58
CA VAL A 194 4.39 -2.77 -28.90
C VAL A 194 5.51 -3.52 -28.17
N ASN A 195 6.74 -2.99 -28.17
CA ASN A 195 7.92 -3.70 -27.68
C ASN A 195 8.98 -2.73 -27.10
N PRO A 196 10.07 -3.24 -26.48
CA PRO A 196 11.03 -2.40 -25.77
C PRO A 196 11.90 -1.49 -26.65
N PHE A 197 12.00 -1.75 -27.95
CA PHE A 197 13.08 -1.22 -28.79
C PHE A 197 12.77 0.16 -29.42
N GLY A 198 11.53 0.63 -29.26
CA GLY A 198 11.17 1.98 -29.66
C GLY A 198 11.27 2.21 -31.17
N PRO A 199 11.89 3.32 -31.65
CA PRO A 199 11.91 3.68 -33.07
C PRO A 199 12.66 2.72 -34.01
N THR A 200 13.50 1.82 -33.50
CA THR A 200 14.26 0.88 -34.34
C THR A 200 13.37 -0.23 -34.91
N ASP A 201 12.22 -0.50 -34.28
CA ASP A 201 11.16 -1.30 -34.90
C ASP A 201 10.28 -0.43 -35.82
N LEU A 202 10.56 -0.53 -37.12
CA LEU A 202 9.78 0.16 -38.15
C LEU A 202 8.40 -0.46 -38.39
N ASN A 203 8.11 -1.65 -37.88
CA ASN A 203 6.86 -2.39 -38.06
C ASN A 203 5.93 -2.33 -36.84
N ALA A 204 6.40 -1.83 -35.70
CA ALA A 204 5.55 -1.60 -34.53
C ALA A 204 4.36 -0.69 -34.88
N ARG A 205 3.15 -1.22 -34.76
CA ARG A 205 1.88 -0.51 -35.01
C ARG A 205 0.90 -0.80 -33.88
N ILE A 206 0.13 0.22 -33.53
CA ILE A 206 -1.09 0.10 -32.70
C ILE A 206 -2.31 0.43 -33.56
N LEU A 207 -3.48 0.06 -33.09
CA LEU A 207 -4.75 0.19 -33.80
C LEU A 207 -5.55 1.38 -33.24
N VAL A 208 -5.86 2.36 -34.07
CA VAL A 208 -6.60 3.57 -33.66
C VAL A 208 -7.91 3.65 -34.42
N ASN A 209 -8.97 4.12 -33.76
CA ASN A 209 -10.22 4.47 -34.39
C ASN A 209 -10.14 5.87 -35.02
N GLU A 210 -10.08 5.92 -36.34
CA GLU A 210 -10.17 7.17 -37.12
C GLU A 210 -11.35 7.07 -38.10
N GLY A 211 -12.54 6.73 -37.59
CA GLY A 211 -13.71 6.37 -38.41
C GLY A 211 -13.71 4.91 -38.86
N GLY A 212 -12.96 4.06 -38.15
CA GLY A 212 -12.62 2.69 -38.47
C GLY A 212 -11.19 2.38 -38.01
N LEU A 213 -10.87 1.10 -37.83
CA LEU A 213 -9.52 0.72 -37.41
C LEU A 213 -8.48 1.11 -38.45
N GLN A 214 -7.42 1.77 -38.00
CA GLN A 214 -6.20 2.04 -38.75
C GLN A 214 -4.98 1.61 -37.94
N ALA A 215 -3.99 1.03 -38.62
CA ALA A 215 -2.71 0.67 -38.01
C ALA A 215 -1.73 1.84 -38.11
N VAL A 216 -1.38 2.45 -36.99
CA VAL A 216 -0.55 3.67 -36.93
C VAL A 216 0.72 3.45 -36.11
N GLN A 217 1.77 4.22 -36.41
CA GLN A 217 2.96 4.28 -35.56
C GLN A 217 2.73 5.29 -34.44
N VAL A 218 3.10 4.92 -33.21
CA VAL A 218 3.13 5.85 -32.07
C VAL A 218 4.54 6.01 -31.54
N ARG A 219 4.81 7.17 -30.95
CA ARG A 219 6.10 7.52 -30.33
C ARG A 219 5.81 8.26 -29.04
N ILE A 220 5.97 7.56 -27.92
CA ILE A 220 5.65 8.08 -26.58
C ILE A 220 6.98 8.33 -25.90
N HIS A 221 7.36 9.61 -25.78
CA HIS A 221 8.62 10.02 -25.16
C HIS A 221 8.57 9.87 -23.63
N ASN A 222 9.74 9.79 -22.98
CA ASN A 222 9.86 9.59 -21.53
C ASN A 222 9.10 8.35 -21.03
N ALA A 223 9.12 7.29 -21.85
CA ALA A 223 8.38 6.07 -21.62
C ALA A 223 9.27 4.82 -21.58
N SER A 224 10.47 4.94 -21.00
CA SER A 224 11.42 3.83 -20.86
C SER A 224 10.87 2.69 -20.00
N LEU A 225 10.03 2.97 -19.01
CA LEU A 225 9.36 1.95 -18.20
C LEU A 225 8.27 1.23 -18.99
N ALA A 226 7.48 1.93 -19.82
CA ALA A 226 6.50 1.27 -20.69
C ALA A 226 7.19 0.33 -21.70
N SER A 227 8.32 0.77 -22.27
CA SER A 227 9.19 -0.08 -23.08
C SER A 227 9.72 -1.29 -22.31
N GLN A 228 10.14 -1.12 -21.05
CA GLN A 228 10.65 -2.21 -20.21
C GLN A 228 9.55 -3.23 -19.88
N ALA A 229 8.37 -2.75 -19.50
CA ALA A 229 7.25 -3.57 -19.03
C ALA A 229 6.80 -4.59 -20.08
N VAL A 230 6.93 -4.28 -21.37
CA VAL A 230 6.54 -5.18 -22.46
C VAL A 230 7.62 -6.18 -22.88
N GLY A 231 8.75 -6.27 -22.18
CA GLY A 231 9.78 -7.28 -22.42
C GLY A 231 9.48 -8.62 -21.72
N PRO A 232 9.48 -8.65 -20.37
CA PRO A 232 9.41 -9.88 -19.59
C PRO A 232 8.21 -10.80 -19.89
N PRO A 233 6.97 -10.29 -20.12
CA PRO A 233 5.80 -11.16 -20.37
C PRO A 233 5.90 -12.07 -21.61
N LEU A 234 6.83 -11.78 -22.53
CA LEU A 234 7.10 -12.59 -23.73
C LEU A 234 8.46 -13.29 -23.70
N ASN A 235 9.30 -13.02 -22.69
CA ASN A 235 10.60 -13.66 -22.55
C ASN A 235 10.42 -15.08 -22.01
N ASP A 236 11.05 -16.04 -22.67
CA ASP A 236 10.84 -17.45 -22.35
C ASP A 236 11.66 -17.92 -21.13
N PHE A 237 12.74 -17.22 -20.77
CA PHE A 237 13.41 -17.43 -19.49
C PHE A 237 12.57 -16.91 -18.33
N GLU A 238 11.84 -15.81 -18.53
CA GLU A 238 11.21 -15.06 -17.43
C GLU A 238 9.76 -15.51 -17.18
N MET A 239 8.84 -15.26 -18.11
CA MET A 239 7.39 -15.37 -17.85
C MET A 239 6.59 -16.14 -18.90
N SER A 240 7.21 -16.64 -19.97
CA SER A 240 6.46 -17.17 -21.11
C SER A 240 6.94 -18.53 -21.62
N GLY A 241 6.03 -19.27 -22.25
CA GLY A 241 6.43 -20.25 -23.27
C GLY A 241 6.97 -19.51 -24.52
N THR A 242 7.97 -20.09 -25.20
CA THR A 242 8.56 -19.48 -26.41
C THR A 242 7.50 -19.27 -27.48
N GLY A 243 7.42 -18.06 -28.06
CA GLY A 243 6.56 -17.74 -29.21
C GLY A 243 5.20 -17.11 -28.85
N ARG A 244 4.93 -16.82 -27.58
CA ARG A 244 3.74 -16.07 -27.15
C ARG A 244 3.75 -14.63 -27.67
N SER A 245 2.57 -14.04 -27.85
CA SER A 245 2.41 -12.64 -28.30
C SER A 245 1.51 -11.83 -27.34
N PHE A 246 1.66 -10.50 -27.37
CA PHE A 246 0.82 -9.61 -26.57
C PHE A 246 -0.68 -9.70 -26.89
N PRO A 247 -1.12 -9.83 -28.15
CA PRO A 247 -2.54 -10.04 -28.45
C PRO A 247 -3.11 -11.31 -27.79
N LYS A 248 -2.32 -12.41 -27.75
CA LYS A 248 -2.70 -13.63 -27.03
C LYS A 248 -2.79 -13.39 -25.52
N LEU A 249 -1.80 -12.70 -24.93
CA LEU A 249 -1.83 -12.32 -23.52
C LEU A 249 -3.05 -11.43 -23.20
N GLY A 250 -3.33 -10.41 -24.00
CA GLY A 250 -4.50 -9.54 -23.81
C GLY A 250 -5.82 -10.31 -23.89
N LYS A 251 -5.95 -11.20 -24.87
CA LYS A 251 -7.12 -12.08 -25.02
C LYS A 251 -7.32 -13.03 -23.84
N LYS A 252 -6.23 -13.50 -23.22
CA LYS A 252 -6.29 -14.25 -21.96
C LYS A 252 -6.74 -13.34 -20.83
N MET A 253 -6.01 -12.26 -20.56
CA MET A 253 -6.24 -11.41 -19.39
C MET A 253 -7.63 -10.78 -19.38
N LEU A 254 -8.15 -10.35 -20.53
CA LEU A 254 -9.49 -9.75 -20.63
C LEU A 254 -10.64 -10.71 -20.30
N ARG A 255 -10.39 -12.03 -20.26
CA ARG A 255 -11.36 -13.05 -19.85
C ARG A 255 -11.23 -13.43 -18.37
N LEU A 256 -10.11 -13.10 -17.74
CA LEU A 256 -9.81 -13.45 -16.36
C LEU A 256 -10.22 -12.32 -15.42
N ARG A 257 -10.48 -12.68 -14.17
CA ARG A 257 -10.65 -11.70 -13.11
C ARG A 257 -9.26 -11.21 -12.65
N PRO A 258 -9.05 -9.89 -12.50
CA PRO A 258 -7.78 -9.36 -11.99
C PRO A 258 -7.44 -9.94 -10.61
N LEU A 259 -6.19 -10.40 -10.46
CA LEU A 259 -5.63 -10.91 -9.21
C LEU A 259 -6.42 -12.08 -8.60
N GLU A 260 -7.12 -12.89 -9.40
CA GLU A 260 -8.00 -13.95 -8.90
C GLU A 260 -7.28 -15.02 -8.07
N ARG A 261 -5.96 -15.12 -8.20
CA ARG A 261 -5.12 -16.04 -7.43
C ARG A 261 -4.52 -15.41 -6.17
N GLN A 262 -4.75 -14.14 -5.90
CA GLN A 262 -4.07 -13.38 -4.85
C GLN A 262 -5.06 -12.66 -3.93
N LEU A 263 -4.72 -12.58 -2.65
CA LEU A 263 -5.40 -11.68 -1.73
C LEU A 263 -4.96 -10.24 -2.00
N VAL A 264 -5.91 -9.31 -1.88
CA VAL A 264 -5.63 -7.86 -1.93
C VAL A 264 -6.11 -7.27 -0.62
N HIS A 265 -5.22 -6.63 0.13
CA HIS A 265 -5.56 -6.06 1.43
C HIS A 265 -6.65 -4.97 1.25
N THR A 266 -7.65 -4.93 2.14
CA THR A 266 -8.76 -3.95 2.04
C THR A 266 -8.29 -2.51 2.18
N SER A 267 -7.17 -2.29 2.88
CA SER A 267 -6.48 -1.00 2.98
C SER A 267 -5.28 -0.83 2.05
N ASP A 268 -5.11 -1.67 1.02
CA ASP A 268 -4.13 -1.40 -0.05
C ASP A 268 -4.39 0.01 -0.63
N SER A 269 -3.33 0.81 -0.78
CA SER A 269 -3.40 2.24 -1.08
C SER A 269 -3.97 2.56 -2.46
N VAL A 270 -3.96 1.60 -3.39
CA VAL A 270 -4.37 1.78 -4.79
C VAL A 270 -5.57 0.88 -5.12
N LEU A 271 -5.50 -0.39 -4.70
CA LEU A 271 -6.46 -1.44 -5.03
C LEU A 271 -7.45 -1.75 -3.91
N GLY A 272 -7.26 -1.20 -2.70
CA GLY A 272 -8.05 -1.56 -1.53
C GLY A 272 -9.56 -1.42 -1.75
N ALA A 273 -10.00 -0.33 -2.41
CA ALA A 273 -11.40 -0.11 -2.76
C ALA A 273 -12.00 -1.14 -3.74
N LEU A 274 -11.15 -1.74 -4.59
CA LEU A 274 -11.56 -2.77 -5.55
C LEU A 274 -11.39 -4.19 -5.00
N SER A 275 -10.80 -4.36 -3.81
CA SER A 275 -10.55 -5.68 -3.24
C SER A 275 -11.86 -6.43 -2.99
N ARG A 276 -11.91 -7.70 -3.40
CA ARG A 276 -13.05 -8.59 -3.09
C ARG A 276 -13.13 -8.97 -1.61
N GLN A 277 -12.09 -8.71 -0.83
CA GLN A 277 -12.15 -8.80 0.63
C GLN A 277 -13.23 -7.87 1.23
N ASN A 278 -13.58 -6.78 0.54
CA ASN A 278 -14.69 -5.89 0.95
C ASN A 278 -16.07 -6.50 0.71
N VAL A 279 -16.18 -7.51 -0.16
CA VAL A 279 -17.43 -8.24 -0.40
C VAL A 279 -17.59 -9.34 0.66
N SER A 280 -16.53 -10.12 0.86
CA SER A 280 -16.47 -11.13 1.91
C SER A 280 -15.01 -11.44 2.26
N PRO A 281 -14.65 -11.53 3.55
CA PRO A 281 -13.31 -11.92 3.97
C PRO A 281 -12.85 -13.24 3.33
N GLY A 282 -11.58 -13.31 2.92
CA GLY A 282 -10.99 -14.47 2.27
C GLY A 282 -11.15 -14.52 0.74
N LEU A 283 -11.97 -13.67 0.13
CA LEU A 283 -12.08 -13.62 -1.33
C LEU A 283 -10.84 -13.02 -2.02
N ARG A 284 -10.32 -13.73 -3.01
CA ARG A 284 -9.19 -13.33 -3.86
C ARG A 284 -9.64 -12.45 -5.04
N GLY A 285 -8.73 -11.61 -5.51
CA GLY A 285 -8.91 -10.75 -6.68
C GLY A 285 -9.73 -9.49 -6.47
N LEU A 286 -10.01 -8.82 -7.60
CA LEU A 286 -10.72 -7.54 -7.63
C LEU A 286 -12.19 -7.68 -8.08
N ALA A 287 -13.02 -6.78 -7.58
CA ALA A 287 -14.45 -6.65 -7.91
C ALA A 287 -14.66 -5.85 -9.22
N THR A 288 -13.88 -6.16 -10.25
CA THR A 288 -13.93 -5.55 -11.58
C THR A 288 -13.33 -6.52 -12.61
N SER A 289 -13.27 -6.12 -13.88
CA SER A 289 -12.59 -6.82 -14.99
C SER A 289 -11.49 -5.95 -15.60
N TYR A 290 -10.52 -6.58 -16.26
CA TYR A 290 -9.49 -5.83 -16.99
C TYR A 290 -10.07 -4.95 -18.11
N GLY A 291 -11.16 -5.37 -18.75
CA GLY A 291 -11.85 -4.56 -19.76
C GLY A 291 -12.37 -3.25 -19.19
N GLU A 292 -13.07 -3.29 -18.04
CA GLU A 292 -13.55 -2.09 -17.35
C GLU A 292 -12.38 -1.20 -16.88
N MET A 293 -11.31 -1.79 -16.35
CA MET A 293 -10.13 -1.05 -15.92
C MET A 293 -9.44 -0.33 -17.09
N ILE A 294 -9.34 -0.97 -18.26
CA ILE A 294 -8.79 -0.35 -19.48
C ILE A 294 -9.70 0.79 -19.97
N GLN A 295 -11.01 0.58 -20.01
CA GLN A 295 -11.98 1.59 -20.43
C GLN A 295 -11.98 2.83 -19.51
N ALA A 296 -11.75 2.61 -18.21
CA ALA A 296 -11.59 3.71 -17.26
C ALA A 296 -10.27 4.46 -17.47
N ALA A 297 -9.18 3.74 -17.78
CA ALA A 297 -7.83 4.29 -17.86
C ALA A 297 -7.49 5.00 -19.17
N PHE A 298 -7.95 4.49 -20.33
CA PHE A 298 -7.45 4.88 -21.64
C PHE A 298 -8.52 5.47 -22.57
N GLN A 299 -8.08 6.29 -23.53
CA GLN A 299 -8.95 6.94 -24.50
C GLN A 299 -9.73 5.91 -25.35
N PRO A 300 -11.01 6.16 -25.65
CA PRO A 300 -11.86 5.25 -26.45
C PRO A 300 -11.27 4.88 -27.81
N ASP A 301 -10.54 5.80 -28.45
CA ASP A 301 -9.92 5.64 -29.76
C ASP A 301 -9.06 4.37 -29.87
N TYR A 302 -8.57 3.82 -28.75
CA TYR A 302 -7.72 2.62 -28.72
C TYR A 302 -8.45 1.31 -28.40
N TRP A 303 -9.75 1.32 -28.10
CA TRP A 303 -10.47 0.10 -27.69
C TRP A 303 -11.93 0.00 -28.12
N GLU A 304 -12.57 1.07 -28.61
CA GLU A 304 -14.02 1.13 -28.78
C GLU A 304 -14.57 0.40 -30.03
N ILE A 305 -13.73 0.05 -31.01
CA ILE A 305 -14.21 -0.64 -32.21
C ILE A 305 -14.56 -2.09 -31.90
N THR A 306 -15.83 -2.43 -32.12
CA THR A 306 -16.38 -3.76 -31.85
C THR A 306 -16.82 -4.53 -33.11
N ASN A 307 -16.99 -3.85 -34.24
CA ASN A 307 -17.46 -4.44 -35.51
C ASN A 307 -16.32 -4.90 -36.46
N GLN A 308 -15.06 -4.71 -36.05
CA GLN A 308 -13.88 -5.18 -36.77
C GLN A 308 -13.01 -6.05 -35.85
N VAL A 309 -12.23 -6.94 -36.44
CA VAL A 309 -11.23 -7.76 -35.75
C VAL A 309 -9.89 -7.68 -36.47
N VAL A 310 -8.83 -8.02 -35.74
CA VAL A 310 -7.46 -7.97 -36.22
C VAL A 310 -6.87 -9.37 -36.17
N THR A 311 -6.19 -9.75 -37.23
CA THR A 311 -5.32 -10.94 -37.26
C THR A 311 -3.89 -10.50 -37.49
N PHE A 312 -2.90 -11.30 -37.08
CA PHE A 312 -1.49 -10.99 -37.27
C PHE A 312 -0.83 -12.06 -38.13
N GLN A 313 -0.30 -11.67 -39.29
CA GLN A 313 0.49 -12.55 -40.16
C GLN A 313 1.92 -12.02 -40.20
N GLY A 314 2.88 -12.78 -39.66
CA GLY A 314 4.27 -12.32 -39.56
C GLY A 314 4.45 -11.05 -38.73
N GLY A 315 3.58 -10.81 -37.74
CA GLY A 315 3.58 -9.60 -36.91
C GLY A 315 2.88 -8.38 -37.53
N VAL A 316 2.39 -8.49 -38.77
CA VAL A 316 1.68 -7.39 -39.45
C VAL A 316 0.18 -7.52 -39.19
N PRO A 317 -0.50 -6.44 -38.73
CA PRO A 317 -1.94 -6.45 -38.50
C PRO A 317 -2.72 -6.46 -39.81
N SER A 318 -3.73 -7.33 -39.90
CA SER A 318 -4.74 -7.34 -40.97
C SER A 318 -6.13 -7.16 -40.37
N ILE A 319 -6.86 -6.17 -40.88
CA ILE A 319 -8.15 -5.72 -40.35
C ILE A 319 -9.27 -6.36 -41.17
N LEU A 320 -10.18 -7.05 -40.48
CA LEU A 320 -11.28 -7.81 -41.07
C LEU A 320 -12.62 -7.37 -40.44
N PRO A 321 -13.75 -7.48 -41.17
CA PRO A 321 -15.06 -7.39 -40.55
C PRO A 321 -15.22 -8.47 -39.46
N ARG A 322 -15.86 -8.12 -38.35
CA ARG A 322 -16.14 -9.10 -37.29
C ARG A 322 -17.16 -10.15 -37.78
N PRO A 323 -16.87 -11.46 -37.66
CA PRO A 323 -17.84 -12.52 -37.93
C PRO A 323 -19.07 -12.37 -37.05
N THR A 324 -20.26 -12.55 -37.62
CA THR A 324 -21.56 -12.49 -36.91
C THR A 324 -22.21 -13.85 -36.73
N ASP A 325 -21.65 -14.89 -37.35
CA ASP A 325 -22.17 -16.25 -37.44
C ASP A 325 -21.38 -17.24 -36.56
N ARG A 326 -20.29 -16.81 -35.93
CA ARG A 326 -19.46 -17.62 -35.04
C ARG A 326 -18.68 -16.79 -34.02
N ASP A 327 -18.17 -17.47 -33.00
CA ASP A 327 -17.21 -16.89 -32.07
C ASP A 327 -15.85 -16.63 -32.74
N LEU A 328 -15.09 -15.69 -32.14
CA LEU A 328 -13.73 -15.39 -32.57
C LEU A 328 -12.80 -16.55 -32.27
N THR A 329 -12.03 -16.96 -33.27
CA THR A 329 -10.93 -17.91 -33.10
C THR A 329 -9.87 -17.34 -32.16
N SER A 330 -8.95 -18.17 -31.68
CA SER A 330 -7.88 -17.68 -30.80
C SER A 330 -6.91 -16.70 -31.49
N ASP A 331 -6.91 -16.61 -32.82
CA ASP A 331 -6.06 -15.72 -33.62
C ASP A 331 -6.78 -14.48 -34.19
N GLU A 332 -8.08 -14.32 -33.88
CA GLU A 332 -8.84 -13.11 -34.19
C GLU A 332 -9.01 -12.26 -32.94
N PHE A 333 -8.47 -11.05 -32.96
CA PHE A 333 -8.39 -10.16 -31.80
C PHE A 333 -9.34 -8.98 -31.95
N THR A 334 -9.98 -8.58 -30.86
CA THR A 334 -10.60 -7.25 -30.77
C THR A 334 -9.54 -6.15 -30.79
N GLN A 335 -9.94 -4.89 -30.98
CA GLN A 335 -9.00 -3.76 -30.89
C GLN A 335 -8.29 -3.72 -29.53
N MET A 336 -9.04 -3.93 -28.44
CA MET A 336 -8.50 -3.90 -27.08
C MET A 336 -7.47 -5.02 -26.84
N GLU A 337 -7.73 -6.23 -27.35
CA GLU A 337 -6.81 -7.36 -27.30
C GLU A 337 -5.55 -7.08 -28.12
N ALA A 338 -5.70 -6.56 -29.35
CA ALA A 338 -4.59 -6.25 -30.24
C ALA A 338 -3.67 -5.14 -29.68
N ASN A 339 -4.24 -4.15 -29.00
CA ASN A 339 -3.52 -3.03 -28.38
C ASN A 339 -3.03 -3.32 -26.95
N PHE A 340 -3.15 -4.56 -26.45
CA PHE A 340 -2.91 -4.83 -25.04
C PHE A 340 -1.51 -4.44 -24.56
N SER A 341 -0.48 -4.51 -25.41
CA SER A 341 0.88 -4.03 -25.10
C SER A 341 0.94 -2.54 -24.76
N LEU A 342 0.14 -1.70 -25.44
CA LEU A 342 0.06 -0.26 -25.19
C LEU A 342 -0.49 -0.01 -23.77
N PHE A 343 -1.61 -0.67 -23.45
CA PHE A 343 -2.25 -0.53 -22.14
C PHE A 343 -1.37 -1.08 -21.02
N PHE A 344 -0.78 -2.26 -21.23
CA PHE A 344 0.10 -2.91 -20.27
C PHE A 344 1.32 -2.04 -19.95
N GLY A 345 2.03 -1.57 -20.99
CA GLY A 345 3.23 -0.76 -20.83
C GLY A 345 2.96 0.56 -20.11
N LEU A 346 1.99 1.34 -20.59
CA LEU A 346 1.69 2.66 -19.99
C LEU A 346 1.12 2.55 -18.58
N ALA A 347 0.26 1.54 -18.31
CA ALA A 347 -0.30 1.35 -16.98
C ALA A 347 0.79 0.99 -15.97
N ILE A 348 1.69 0.04 -16.30
CA ILE A 348 2.81 -0.32 -15.42
C ILE A 348 3.75 0.86 -15.21
N GLN A 349 4.09 1.61 -16.26
CA GLN A 349 4.91 2.82 -16.10
C GLN A 349 4.29 3.81 -15.11
N LEU A 350 2.98 4.04 -15.20
CA LEU A 350 2.31 4.97 -14.29
C LEU A 350 2.25 4.43 -12.86
N TYR A 351 2.14 3.12 -12.68
CA TYR A 351 2.27 2.50 -11.36
C TYR A 351 3.69 2.62 -10.80
N GLU A 352 4.72 2.25 -11.57
CA GLU A 352 6.12 2.35 -11.17
C GLU A 352 6.54 3.81 -10.91
N ALA A 353 5.92 4.78 -11.60
CA ALA A 353 6.08 6.21 -11.31
C ALA A 353 5.58 6.63 -9.92
N THR A 354 4.79 5.79 -9.23
CA THR A 354 4.41 6.00 -7.83
C THR A 354 5.43 5.43 -6.83
N LEU A 355 6.31 4.54 -7.26
CA LEU A 355 7.29 3.85 -6.41
C LEU A 355 8.53 4.72 -6.19
N VAL A 356 8.33 5.89 -5.58
CA VAL A 356 9.38 6.89 -5.34
C VAL A 356 9.77 6.92 -3.86
N SER A 357 11.05 6.65 -3.57
CA SER A 357 11.59 6.60 -2.21
C SER A 357 12.28 7.92 -1.85
N ASP A 358 11.47 8.94 -1.59
CA ASP A 358 11.87 10.34 -1.35
C ASP A 358 11.87 10.77 0.13
N ASP A 359 11.82 9.84 1.09
CA ASP A 359 11.85 10.13 2.55
C ASP A 359 12.97 9.37 3.28
N THR A 360 14.10 9.15 2.59
CA THR A 360 15.31 8.57 3.19
C THR A 360 15.87 9.45 4.31
N LEU A 361 16.82 8.96 5.12
CA LEU A 361 17.53 9.84 6.06
C LEU A 361 18.25 10.97 5.31
N PHE A 362 18.82 10.69 4.13
CA PHE A 362 19.43 11.71 3.28
C PHE A 362 18.44 12.85 2.95
N ASP A 363 17.25 12.51 2.45
CA ASP A 363 16.22 13.51 2.10
C ASP A 363 15.79 14.33 3.32
N ARG A 364 15.58 13.67 4.45
CA ARG A 364 15.22 14.32 5.72
C ARG A 364 16.27 15.32 6.20
N VAL A 365 17.56 14.99 6.06
CA VAL A 365 18.65 15.94 6.36
C VAL A 365 18.62 17.11 5.39
N ARG A 366 18.40 16.85 4.08
CA ARG A 366 18.32 17.90 3.06
C ARG A 366 17.16 18.86 3.24
N GLU A 367 16.09 18.41 3.87
CA GLU A 367 14.92 19.20 4.23
C GLU A 367 15.01 19.86 5.61
N GLY A 368 16.10 19.63 6.35
CA GLY A 368 16.27 20.15 7.72
C GLY A 368 15.40 19.45 8.78
N ARG A 369 14.90 18.24 8.47
CA ARG A 369 14.07 17.41 9.36
C ARG A 369 14.85 16.37 10.18
N ALA A 370 16.12 16.15 9.86
CA ALA A 370 17.00 15.20 10.56
C ALA A 370 18.47 15.67 10.52
N THR A 371 19.34 14.96 11.22
CA THR A 371 20.79 15.17 11.20
C THR A 371 21.52 13.84 11.04
N TYR A 372 22.69 13.86 10.39
CA TYR A 372 23.57 12.71 10.33
C TYR A 372 24.28 12.48 11.66
N THR A 373 24.55 11.21 11.98
CA THR A 373 25.59 10.85 12.95
C THR A 373 26.99 11.20 12.41
N PRO A 374 28.01 11.32 13.28
CA PRO A 374 29.38 11.61 12.83
C PRO A 374 29.93 10.62 11.81
N ILE A 375 29.60 9.33 11.93
CA ILE A 375 30.07 8.29 11.00
C ILE A 375 29.38 8.38 9.64
N GLN A 376 28.08 8.69 9.60
CA GLN A 376 27.34 8.93 8.36
C GLN A 376 27.83 10.18 7.63
N ARG A 377 28.08 11.28 8.35
CA ARG A 377 28.67 12.50 7.79
C ARG A 377 30.04 12.22 7.17
N ARG A 378 30.91 11.50 7.91
CA ARG A 378 32.22 11.08 7.41
C ARG A 378 32.09 10.21 6.15
N GLY A 379 31.11 9.31 6.11
CA GLY A 379 30.81 8.48 4.95
C GLY A 379 30.45 9.30 3.72
N LEU A 380 29.59 10.31 3.86
CA LEU A 380 29.24 11.23 2.77
C LEU A 380 30.45 12.05 2.31
N ASP A 381 31.27 12.55 3.24
CA ASP A 381 32.50 13.29 2.90
C ASP A 381 33.47 12.41 2.11
N LEU A 382 33.66 11.16 2.52
CA LEU A 382 34.45 10.17 1.78
C LEU A 382 33.83 9.87 0.41
N PHE A 383 32.52 9.65 0.34
CA PHE A 383 31.83 9.37 -0.92
C PHE A 383 32.07 10.46 -1.97
N ASN A 384 32.04 11.72 -1.55
CA ASN A 384 32.35 12.86 -2.42
C ASN A 384 33.84 12.93 -2.78
N ALA A 385 34.73 12.81 -1.78
CA ALA A 385 36.17 12.92 -1.97
C ALA A 385 36.76 11.80 -2.86
N LEU A 386 36.10 10.64 -2.89
CA LEU A 386 36.48 9.49 -3.71
C LEU A 386 35.96 9.55 -5.15
N GLY A 387 35.16 10.58 -5.50
CA GLY A 387 34.59 10.73 -6.84
C GLY A 387 33.41 9.82 -7.13
N CYS A 388 32.76 9.22 -6.12
CA CYS A 388 31.59 8.36 -6.33
C CYS A 388 30.44 9.11 -7.02
N THR A 389 30.35 10.42 -6.79
CA THR A 389 29.38 11.34 -7.41
C THR A 389 29.56 11.54 -8.91
N GLU A 390 30.72 11.18 -9.47
CA GLU A 390 30.97 11.27 -10.92
C GLU A 390 30.12 10.28 -11.72
N CYS A 391 29.64 9.21 -11.08
CA CYS A 391 28.70 8.24 -11.66
C CYS A 391 27.35 8.25 -10.93
N HIS A 392 27.36 8.44 -9.61
CA HIS A 392 26.19 8.46 -8.74
C HIS A 392 25.81 9.88 -8.34
N GLY A 393 25.58 10.74 -9.32
CA GLY A 393 25.22 12.14 -9.13
C GLY A 393 23.73 12.37 -8.90
N GLY A 394 23.39 13.63 -8.61
CA GLY A 394 22.00 14.07 -8.46
C GLY A 394 21.32 13.57 -7.18
N ALA A 395 20.03 13.89 -7.03
CA ALA A 395 19.24 13.41 -5.90
C ALA A 395 18.88 11.93 -6.08
N GLU A 396 18.89 11.45 -7.31
CA GLU A 396 18.62 10.08 -7.73
C GLU A 396 19.80 9.14 -7.45
N PHE A 397 21.00 9.67 -7.18
CA PHE A 397 22.25 8.91 -7.03
C PHE A 397 22.56 8.02 -8.25
N THR A 398 22.30 8.55 -9.45
CA THR A 398 22.63 7.91 -10.73
C THR A 398 22.68 8.95 -11.85
N ASN A 399 23.72 8.86 -12.69
CA ASN A 399 23.84 9.65 -13.92
C ASN A 399 23.07 9.05 -15.10
N ALA A 400 22.40 7.90 -14.93
CA ALA A 400 21.47 7.36 -15.93
C ALA A 400 20.04 7.95 -15.81
N SER A 401 19.92 9.12 -15.18
CA SER A 401 18.66 9.79 -14.90
C SER A 401 18.36 10.92 -15.90
N PHE A 402 17.09 11.30 -16.03
CA PHE A 402 16.70 12.47 -16.83
C PHE A 402 17.35 13.76 -16.32
N SER A 403 17.47 13.95 -15.00
CA SER A 403 18.10 15.14 -14.41
C SER A 403 19.56 15.30 -14.82
N ALA A 404 20.29 14.19 -14.99
CA ALA A 404 21.68 14.22 -15.45
C ALA A 404 21.83 14.72 -16.90
N LEU A 405 20.79 14.57 -17.74
CA LEU A 405 20.84 14.98 -19.15
C LEU A 405 20.68 16.49 -19.38
N VAL A 406 20.21 17.26 -18.38
CA VAL A 406 19.82 18.68 -18.53
C VAL A 406 20.99 19.67 -18.33
N PHE A 407 22.17 19.20 -17.91
CA PHE A 407 23.32 20.07 -17.55
C PHE A 407 24.13 20.65 -18.73
N GLY A 408 23.64 20.58 -19.99
CA GLY A 408 24.27 21.23 -21.14
C GLY A 408 23.25 21.95 -22.02
N ASP A 409 23.43 23.27 -22.24
CA ASP A 409 22.84 24.16 -23.26
C ASP A 409 21.41 23.87 -23.83
N GLY A 410 20.55 23.16 -23.10
CA GLY A 410 19.24 22.71 -23.56
C GLY A 410 19.23 21.49 -24.50
N ILE A 411 20.35 20.77 -24.68
CA ILE A 411 20.44 19.54 -25.49
C ILE A 411 20.69 18.35 -24.54
N PRO A 412 19.88 17.27 -24.59
CA PRO A 412 20.15 16.06 -23.82
C PRO A 412 21.54 15.50 -24.15
N LEU A 413 22.44 15.50 -23.18
CA LEU A 413 23.78 14.88 -23.30
C LEU A 413 23.64 13.35 -23.21
N LEU A 414 23.06 12.72 -24.22
CA LEU A 414 22.93 11.25 -24.29
C LEU A 414 24.23 10.56 -24.73
N VAL A 415 25.10 11.30 -25.41
CA VAL A 415 26.42 10.86 -25.85
C VAL A 415 27.44 11.86 -25.33
N GLU A 416 28.49 11.36 -24.71
CA GLU A 416 29.56 12.15 -24.14
C GLU A 416 30.93 11.62 -24.58
N ARG A 417 31.98 12.35 -24.19
CA ARG A 417 33.36 12.02 -24.53
C ARG A 417 34.20 11.94 -23.27
N MET A 418 34.86 10.81 -23.07
CA MET A 418 35.80 10.61 -21.97
C MET A 418 37.13 10.02 -22.48
N VAL A 419 38.18 10.11 -21.67
CA VAL A 419 39.41 9.32 -21.88
C VAL A 419 39.20 7.99 -21.17
N MET A 420 39.34 6.87 -21.85
CA MET A 420 39.19 5.54 -21.24
C MET A 420 40.46 5.10 -20.49
N GLY A 421 40.44 3.93 -19.84
CA GLY A 421 41.59 3.35 -19.14
C GLY A 421 42.85 3.08 -20.01
N ASP A 422 42.73 3.11 -21.34
CA ASP A 422 43.85 3.03 -22.29
C ASP A 422 44.42 4.41 -22.68
N SER A 423 43.97 5.48 -22.01
CA SER A 423 44.32 6.88 -22.24
C SER A 423 43.89 7.43 -23.62
N ARG A 424 42.99 6.74 -24.34
CA ARG A 424 42.44 7.21 -25.61
C ARG A 424 41.06 7.82 -25.41
N VAL A 425 40.78 8.86 -26.19
CA VAL A 425 39.49 9.56 -26.18
C VAL A 425 38.44 8.70 -26.90
N SER A 426 37.26 8.56 -26.33
CA SER A 426 36.15 7.82 -26.94
C SER A 426 34.80 8.44 -26.64
N ASN A 427 33.85 8.21 -27.55
CA ASN A 427 32.44 8.51 -27.32
C ASN A 427 31.80 7.34 -26.56
N TYR A 428 30.91 7.66 -25.62
CA TYR A 428 30.18 6.71 -24.80
C TYR A 428 28.77 7.23 -24.50
N ASP A 429 27.93 6.37 -23.94
CA ASP A 429 26.56 6.72 -23.54
C ASP A 429 26.54 7.20 -22.08
N THR A 430 26.03 8.42 -21.82
CA THR A 430 26.02 9.02 -20.48
C THR A 430 25.29 8.15 -19.46
N GLY A 431 25.91 7.88 -18.31
CA GLY A 431 25.31 7.02 -17.28
C GLY A 431 25.47 5.51 -17.54
N PHE A 432 26.24 5.11 -18.56
CA PHE A 432 26.60 3.72 -18.83
C PHE A 432 28.12 3.53 -18.81
N TYR A 433 28.62 2.74 -17.87
CA TYR A 433 30.06 2.59 -17.62
C TYR A 433 30.48 1.13 -17.56
N ASN A 434 31.67 0.84 -18.08
CA ASN A 434 32.34 -0.42 -17.85
C ASN A 434 33.26 -0.25 -16.65
N ILE A 435 32.89 -0.90 -15.54
CA ILE A 435 33.62 -0.84 -14.28
C ILE A 435 34.43 -2.12 -13.99
N GLY A 436 34.51 -3.04 -14.95
CA GLY A 436 35.30 -4.26 -14.80
C GLY A 436 34.71 -5.31 -13.86
N VAL A 437 33.38 -5.39 -13.69
CA VAL A 437 32.71 -6.47 -12.92
C VAL A 437 32.89 -7.83 -13.61
N THR A 438 32.61 -7.89 -14.91
CA THR A 438 32.82 -9.06 -15.78
C THR A 438 33.80 -8.70 -16.89
N ARG A 439 34.38 -9.71 -17.55
CA ARG A 439 35.15 -9.50 -18.78
C ARG A 439 34.20 -9.01 -19.87
N THR A 440 34.57 -7.97 -20.63
CA THR A 440 33.73 -7.41 -21.70
C THR A 440 33.23 -8.46 -22.71
N GLY A 441 34.02 -9.50 -22.96
CA GLY A 441 33.63 -10.59 -23.87
C GLY A 441 32.54 -11.54 -23.33
N ASN A 442 32.32 -11.58 -22.01
CA ASN A 442 31.30 -12.44 -21.39
C ASN A 442 29.92 -11.78 -21.42
N ASP A 443 29.86 -10.46 -21.24
CA ASP A 443 28.63 -9.68 -21.40
C ASP A 443 28.96 -8.32 -22.01
N ILE A 444 28.52 -8.12 -23.25
CA ILE A 444 28.80 -6.90 -24.02
C ILE A 444 27.92 -5.72 -23.58
N GLY A 445 26.87 -5.95 -22.77
CA GLY A 445 26.04 -4.91 -22.19
C GLY A 445 25.43 -3.96 -23.23
N ARG A 446 25.63 -2.65 -23.01
CA ARG A 446 25.19 -1.56 -23.88
C ARG A 446 25.74 -1.65 -25.31
N GLY A 447 26.82 -2.39 -25.51
CA GLY A 447 27.38 -2.71 -26.83
C GLY A 447 26.52 -3.67 -27.67
N GLY A 448 25.45 -4.24 -27.11
CA GLY A 448 24.59 -5.17 -27.84
C GLY A 448 23.86 -4.56 -29.06
N THR A 449 23.13 -5.42 -29.75
CA THR A 449 22.19 -5.05 -30.82
C THR A 449 20.79 -5.51 -30.47
N ASP A 450 19.79 -4.81 -30.97
CA ASP A 450 18.39 -5.22 -30.88
C ASP A 450 18.06 -6.35 -31.89
N PRO A 451 16.89 -6.98 -31.80
CA PRO A 451 16.47 -8.03 -32.73
C PRO A 451 16.34 -7.60 -34.19
N PHE A 452 16.40 -6.29 -34.49
CA PHE A 452 16.31 -5.72 -35.83
C PHE A 452 17.70 -5.39 -36.41
N GLY A 453 18.77 -5.68 -35.66
CA GLY A 453 20.16 -5.49 -36.07
C GLY A 453 20.70 -4.08 -35.80
N TYR A 454 19.99 -3.23 -35.06
CA TYR A 454 20.47 -1.89 -34.70
C TYR A 454 21.19 -1.89 -33.34
N PRO A 455 22.24 -1.08 -33.16
CA PRO A 455 22.92 -0.95 -31.87
C PRO A 455 22.00 -0.44 -30.75
N LEU A 456 22.18 -0.93 -29.54
CA LEU A 456 21.50 -0.40 -28.34
C LEU A 456 22.09 0.97 -27.92
N SER A 457 23.39 1.17 -28.15
CA SER A 457 24.11 2.40 -27.80
C SER A 457 23.71 3.60 -28.67
N PHE A 458 23.48 4.74 -28.03
CA PHE A 458 23.28 6.02 -28.68
C PHE A 458 24.54 6.52 -29.38
N ALA A 459 25.74 6.28 -28.82
CA ALA A 459 27.00 6.62 -29.48
C ALA A 459 27.18 5.85 -30.80
N ARG A 460 26.84 4.54 -30.82
CA ARG A 460 26.87 3.72 -32.04
C ARG A 460 25.81 4.17 -33.05
N LEU A 461 24.58 4.42 -32.60
CA LEU A 461 23.53 4.95 -33.47
C LEU A 461 23.90 6.33 -34.05
N GLY A 462 24.48 7.23 -33.24
CA GLY A 462 24.93 8.54 -33.67
C GLY A 462 26.03 8.46 -34.74
N ALA A 463 26.97 7.53 -34.61
CA ALA A 463 27.98 7.28 -35.64
C ALA A 463 27.36 6.77 -36.96
N LEU A 464 26.38 5.85 -36.90
CA LEU A 464 25.66 5.38 -38.08
C LEU A 464 24.82 6.50 -38.73
N LYS A 465 24.22 7.37 -37.92
CA LYS A 465 23.46 8.55 -38.38
C LYS A 465 24.37 9.48 -39.20
N GLU A 466 25.54 9.84 -38.68
CA GLU A 466 26.49 10.72 -39.36
C GLU A 466 27.06 10.08 -40.65
N GLN A 467 27.19 8.75 -40.68
CA GLN A 467 27.58 7.99 -41.90
C GLN A 467 26.45 7.89 -42.94
N GLY A 468 25.22 8.30 -42.62
CA GLY A 468 24.05 8.08 -43.47
C GLY A 468 23.65 6.60 -43.59
N ALA A 469 24.05 5.77 -42.63
CA ALA A 469 23.80 4.33 -42.61
C ALA A 469 22.49 3.94 -41.92
N LEU A 470 21.71 4.91 -41.42
CA LEU A 470 20.40 4.68 -40.80
C LEU A 470 19.26 5.10 -41.74
N PRO A 471 18.13 4.36 -41.75
CA PRO A 471 16.88 4.85 -42.33
C PRO A 471 16.46 6.22 -41.74
N ALA A 472 15.86 7.09 -42.54
CA ALA A 472 15.46 8.44 -42.12
C ALA A 472 14.42 8.42 -40.98
N GLU A 473 13.63 7.37 -40.90
CA GLU A 473 12.65 7.09 -39.86
C GLU A 473 13.30 6.82 -38.50
N ILE A 474 14.49 6.21 -38.48
CA ILE A 474 15.26 5.95 -37.25
C ILE A 474 16.15 7.16 -36.94
N ALA A 475 16.86 7.67 -37.93
CA ALA A 475 17.85 8.74 -37.79
C ALA A 475 17.31 10.01 -37.11
N ARG A 476 16.03 10.33 -37.27
CA ARG A 476 15.39 11.50 -36.65
C ARG A 476 15.28 11.43 -35.13
N TYR A 477 15.34 10.23 -34.53
CA TYR A 477 15.24 10.01 -33.09
C TYR A 477 16.60 9.73 -32.43
N VAL A 478 17.66 9.69 -33.24
CA VAL A 478 19.03 9.41 -32.77
C VAL A 478 19.73 10.74 -32.46
N PRO A 479 20.38 10.87 -31.29
CA PRO A 479 21.11 12.09 -30.94
C PRO A 479 22.30 12.30 -31.89
N ASP A 480 22.67 13.57 -32.10
CA ASP A 480 23.91 13.90 -32.80
C ASP A 480 25.13 13.59 -31.91
N LEU A 481 26.26 13.29 -32.54
CA LEU A 481 27.51 13.11 -31.81
C LEU A 481 28.01 14.44 -31.22
N PRO A 482 28.75 14.42 -30.11
CA PRO A 482 29.27 15.63 -29.47
C PRO A 482 30.12 16.50 -30.41
N PRO A 483 30.15 17.82 -30.23
CA PRO A 483 31.00 18.72 -31.02
C PRO A 483 32.49 18.29 -31.00
N ASN A 484 33.17 18.41 -32.14
CA ASN A 484 34.57 17.96 -32.34
C ASN A 484 34.77 16.45 -32.22
N THR A 485 33.75 15.67 -32.56
CA THR A 485 33.84 14.23 -32.80
C THR A 485 33.28 13.92 -34.19
N SER A 486 33.51 12.72 -34.70
CA SER A 486 32.94 12.25 -35.97
C SER A 486 32.57 10.78 -35.85
N ALA A 487 31.96 10.24 -36.91
CA ALA A 487 31.61 8.83 -37.00
C ALA A 487 32.80 7.86 -36.94
N THR A 488 34.04 8.36 -37.08
CA THR A 488 35.28 7.58 -36.93
C THR A 488 35.91 7.74 -35.55
N THR A 489 35.36 8.60 -34.68
CA THR A 489 35.78 8.67 -33.29
C THR A 489 35.54 7.30 -32.64
N ARG A 490 36.52 6.86 -31.86
CA ARG A 490 36.46 5.59 -31.14
C ARG A 490 35.22 5.55 -30.23
N LEU A 491 34.58 4.38 -30.16
CA LEU A 491 33.40 4.15 -29.31
C LEU A 491 33.78 3.20 -28.17
N ALA A 492 33.40 3.53 -26.95
CA ALA A 492 33.69 2.74 -25.76
C ALA A 492 32.40 2.40 -25.01
N VAL A 493 31.65 1.44 -25.55
CA VAL A 493 30.31 1.06 -25.06
C VAL A 493 30.17 -0.43 -24.75
N ASP A 494 31.17 -1.23 -25.10
CA ASP A 494 31.18 -2.66 -24.82
C ASP A 494 31.49 -2.93 -23.34
N GLY A 495 30.70 -3.82 -22.73
CA GLY A 495 30.78 -4.14 -21.31
C GLY A 495 30.33 -2.98 -20.40
N SER A 496 29.68 -1.96 -20.96
CA SER A 496 29.11 -0.84 -20.21
C SER A 496 27.69 -1.16 -19.77
N PHE A 497 27.37 -0.81 -18.52
CA PHE A 497 26.06 -1.02 -17.92
C PHE A 497 25.55 0.26 -17.26
N LYS A 498 24.23 0.38 -17.20
CA LYS A 498 23.53 1.49 -16.56
C LYS A 498 23.98 1.63 -15.12
N THR A 499 24.38 2.83 -14.71
CA THR A 499 24.63 3.13 -13.30
C THR A 499 23.33 2.96 -12.51
N PRO A 500 23.26 2.03 -11.53
CA PRO A 500 22.08 1.89 -10.71
C PRO A 500 21.94 3.09 -9.77
N SER A 501 20.70 3.43 -9.40
CA SER A 501 20.47 4.30 -8.24
C SER A 501 20.99 3.61 -6.98
N LEU A 502 21.58 4.37 -6.06
CA LEU A 502 21.99 3.88 -4.75
C LEU A 502 20.90 3.99 -3.68
N ARG A 503 19.71 4.46 -4.04
CA ARG A 503 18.57 4.50 -3.11
C ARG A 503 18.10 3.08 -2.78
N ASN A 504 17.86 2.82 -1.50
CA ASN A 504 17.53 1.51 -0.94
C ASN A 504 18.58 0.42 -1.22
N VAL A 505 19.84 0.78 -1.49
CA VAL A 505 20.91 -0.18 -1.83
C VAL A 505 21.18 -1.19 -0.71
N GLU A 506 20.77 -0.91 0.51
CA GLU A 506 20.75 -1.87 1.61
C GLU A 506 19.89 -3.11 1.32
N LEU A 507 18.75 -2.92 0.66
CA LEU A 507 17.69 -3.94 0.54
C LEU A 507 17.68 -4.69 -0.79
N THR A 508 18.57 -4.34 -1.72
CA THR A 508 18.49 -4.73 -3.14
C THR A 508 19.67 -5.59 -3.61
N GLY A 509 20.39 -6.20 -2.66
CA GLY A 509 21.36 -7.24 -2.99
C GLY A 509 20.70 -8.50 -3.58
N PRO A 510 21.45 -9.38 -4.27
CA PRO A 510 22.90 -9.27 -4.52
C PRO A 510 23.23 -8.12 -5.49
N TYR A 511 24.50 -7.74 -5.56
CA TYR A 511 24.96 -6.50 -6.21
C TYR A 511 25.57 -6.72 -7.60
N PHE A 512 25.59 -5.62 -8.37
CA PHE A 512 25.98 -5.54 -9.78
C PHE A 512 25.03 -6.27 -10.75
N HIS A 513 25.23 -6.05 -12.05
CA HIS A 513 24.38 -6.60 -13.12
C HIS A 513 24.41 -8.13 -13.19
N ASN A 514 25.40 -8.79 -12.59
CA ASN A 514 25.53 -10.23 -12.53
C ASN A 514 25.25 -10.82 -11.12
N GLY A 515 24.92 -9.97 -10.13
CA GLY A 515 24.62 -10.44 -8.77
C GLY A 515 25.81 -11.09 -8.07
N SER A 516 27.06 -10.79 -8.43
CA SER A 516 28.24 -11.54 -7.97
C SER A 516 28.73 -11.20 -6.55
N TYR A 517 28.01 -10.34 -5.83
CA TYR A 517 28.41 -9.78 -4.53
C TYR A 517 27.22 -9.78 -3.58
N ALA A 518 27.41 -10.25 -2.34
CA ALA A 518 26.34 -10.38 -1.35
C ALA A 518 26.18 -9.14 -0.45
N SER A 519 27.24 -8.37 -0.20
CA SER A 519 27.21 -7.26 0.77
C SER A 519 27.82 -5.96 0.25
N LEU A 520 27.38 -4.83 0.82
CA LEU A 520 27.96 -3.51 0.53
C LEU A 520 29.46 -3.44 0.87
N SER A 521 29.92 -4.17 1.88
CA SER A 521 31.34 -4.25 2.20
C SER A 521 32.14 -4.94 1.09
N GLN A 522 31.61 -6.01 0.49
CA GLN A 522 32.24 -6.61 -0.68
C GLN A 522 32.20 -5.67 -1.90
N VAL A 523 31.15 -4.87 -2.07
CA VAL A 523 31.09 -3.82 -3.11
C VAL A 523 32.17 -2.75 -2.89
N ILE A 524 32.39 -2.30 -1.66
CA ILE A 524 33.46 -1.33 -1.35
C ILE A 524 34.84 -1.96 -1.58
N GLU A 525 35.01 -3.24 -1.23
CA GLU A 525 36.21 -4.02 -1.52
C GLU A 525 36.49 -4.08 -3.03
N PHE A 526 35.46 -4.31 -3.87
CA PHE A 526 35.52 -4.20 -5.33
C PHE A 526 36.12 -2.89 -5.82
N TYR A 527 35.60 -1.75 -5.35
CA TYR A 527 36.12 -0.45 -5.75
C TYR A 527 37.50 -0.15 -5.16
N THR A 528 37.80 -0.64 -3.95
CA THR A 528 39.10 -0.40 -3.28
C THR A 528 40.28 -0.88 -4.13
N ARG A 529 40.11 -1.97 -4.87
CA ARG A 529 41.14 -2.49 -5.80
C ARG A 529 40.94 -2.08 -7.27
N GLY A 530 39.96 -1.24 -7.61
CA GLY A 530 39.72 -0.84 -9.01
C GLY A 530 39.07 -1.93 -9.89
N GLY A 531 38.21 -2.77 -9.32
CA GLY A 531 37.37 -3.76 -10.03
C GLY A 531 37.96 -5.17 -10.17
N ASN A 532 37.31 -6.05 -10.94
CA ASN A 532 37.80 -7.43 -11.15
C ASN A 532 38.78 -7.52 -12.33
N PHE A 533 38.43 -6.87 -13.44
CA PHE A 533 39.12 -7.05 -14.72
C PHE A 533 39.62 -5.75 -15.38
N PRO A 534 40.26 -4.80 -14.65
CA PRO A 534 40.66 -3.52 -15.21
C PRO A 534 41.66 -3.65 -16.37
N ALA A 535 42.57 -4.64 -16.31
CA ALA A 535 43.53 -4.89 -17.38
C ALA A 535 42.89 -5.47 -18.65
N THR A 536 41.91 -6.38 -18.50
CA THR A 536 41.22 -7.02 -19.64
C THR A 536 40.27 -6.04 -20.30
N ASN A 537 39.57 -5.22 -19.52
CA ASN A 537 38.58 -4.28 -20.02
C ASN A 537 39.17 -2.91 -20.35
N ARG A 538 40.51 -2.74 -20.27
CA ARG A 538 41.21 -1.44 -20.30
C ARG A 538 40.77 -0.50 -21.41
N GLU A 539 40.45 -1.06 -22.57
CA GLU A 539 39.98 -0.31 -23.72
C GLU A 539 38.65 0.43 -23.44
N THR A 540 37.71 -0.21 -22.78
CA THR A 540 36.36 0.33 -22.52
C THR A 540 36.15 0.71 -21.06
N LEU A 541 37.13 0.46 -20.18
CA LEU A 541 37.06 0.76 -18.76
C LEU A 541 36.95 2.26 -18.51
N ASP A 542 36.03 2.64 -17.63
CA ASP A 542 35.91 4.01 -17.13
C ASP A 542 37.22 4.44 -16.42
N PRO A 543 37.75 5.65 -16.69
CA PRO A 543 39.04 6.10 -16.15
C PRO A 543 39.04 6.32 -14.64
N GLY A 544 37.88 6.49 -14.01
CA GLY A 544 37.73 6.63 -12.55
C GLY A 544 37.89 5.30 -11.81
N ILE A 545 37.88 4.18 -12.52
CA ILE A 545 38.03 2.84 -11.94
C ILE A 545 39.51 2.51 -11.79
N VAL A 546 40.07 2.99 -10.68
CA VAL A 546 41.45 2.78 -10.26
C VAL A 546 41.48 2.30 -8.81
N GLU A 547 42.64 1.81 -8.35
CA GLU A 547 42.82 1.46 -6.94
C GLU A 547 42.63 2.70 -6.04
N ILE A 548 41.79 2.55 -5.01
CA ILE A 548 41.49 3.61 -4.06
C ILE A 548 42.37 3.41 -2.82
N GLY A 549 43.62 3.88 -2.88
CA GLY A 549 44.60 3.73 -1.80
C GLY A 549 44.15 4.30 -0.45
N GLN A 550 43.21 5.25 -0.44
CA GLN A 550 42.62 5.78 0.80
C GLN A 550 41.83 4.73 1.58
N LEU A 551 41.24 3.74 0.90
CA LEU A 551 40.45 2.66 1.49
C LEU A 551 41.29 1.41 1.82
N GLN A 552 42.45 1.23 1.20
CA GLN A 552 43.31 0.06 1.43
C GLN A 552 43.83 0.03 2.88
N GLY A 553 43.61 -1.08 3.58
CA GLY A 553 43.99 -1.22 4.99
C GLY A 553 43.19 -0.37 5.99
N HIS A 554 42.09 0.25 5.56
CA HIS A 554 41.28 1.20 6.36
C HIS A 554 39.82 0.75 6.54
N PRO A 555 39.54 -0.36 7.27
CA PRO A 555 38.19 -0.90 7.44
C PRO A 555 37.22 0.09 8.13
N GLU A 556 37.73 1.04 8.90
CA GLU A 556 36.94 2.12 9.49
C GLU A 556 36.35 3.08 8.45
N GLN A 557 37.04 3.28 7.32
CA GLN A 557 36.54 4.09 6.21
C GLN A 557 35.47 3.34 5.41
N TRP A 558 35.62 2.01 5.28
CA TRP A 558 34.61 1.16 4.67
C TRP A 558 33.31 1.21 5.49
N GLY A 559 33.42 1.09 6.81
CA GLY A 559 32.29 1.24 7.73
C GLY A 559 31.61 2.61 7.62
N ALA A 560 32.37 3.69 7.41
CA ALA A 560 31.81 5.02 7.20
C ALA A 560 31.04 5.11 5.87
N LEU A 561 31.59 4.59 4.77
CA LEU A 561 30.91 4.53 3.46
C LEU A 561 29.62 3.71 3.55
N VAL A 562 29.66 2.52 4.15
CA VAL A 562 28.45 1.71 4.39
C VAL A 562 27.44 2.51 5.19
N ALA A 563 27.85 3.13 6.30
CA ALA A 563 26.95 3.92 7.15
C ALA A 563 26.25 5.04 6.36
N PHE A 564 26.95 5.70 5.42
CA PHE A 564 26.34 6.67 4.51
C PHE A 564 25.35 6.01 3.53
N LEU A 565 25.72 4.92 2.87
CA LEU A 565 24.85 4.22 1.91
C LEU A 565 23.54 3.75 2.59
N LEU A 566 23.59 3.32 3.84
CA LEU A 566 22.40 2.98 4.63
C LEU A 566 21.48 4.18 4.89
N THR A 567 21.97 5.42 4.80
CA THR A 567 21.12 6.61 4.92
C THR A 567 20.22 6.83 3.71
N LEU A 568 20.48 6.12 2.61
CA LEU A 568 19.72 6.16 1.36
C LEU A 568 18.56 5.17 1.34
N THR A 569 18.30 4.46 2.44
CA THR A 569 17.13 3.59 2.60
C THR A 569 15.93 4.39 3.09
N ASP A 570 14.79 4.22 2.43
CA ASP A 570 13.51 4.77 2.85
C ASP A 570 12.78 3.73 3.70
N GLU A 571 12.45 4.09 4.93
CA GLU A 571 11.77 3.16 5.86
C GLU A 571 10.38 2.75 5.37
N ARG A 572 9.73 3.53 4.48
CA ARG A 572 8.50 3.07 3.83
C ARG A 572 8.73 1.88 2.92
N VAL A 573 9.88 1.80 2.25
CA VAL A 573 10.24 0.64 1.42
C VAL A 573 10.52 -0.56 2.30
N ARG A 574 11.28 -0.36 3.39
CA ARG A 574 11.59 -1.42 4.36
C ARG A 574 10.35 -2.02 5.00
N ASP A 575 9.39 -1.17 5.35
CA ASP A 575 8.14 -1.57 5.99
C ASP A 575 7.01 -1.87 4.99
N GLU A 576 7.27 -1.79 3.67
CA GLU A 576 6.27 -1.89 2.59
C GLU A 576 5.01 -1.03 2.86
N ARG A 577 5.22 0.16 3.41
CA ARG A 577 4.18 1.17 3.62
C ARG A 577 3.88 1.88 2.32
N ALA A 578 2.66 2.40 2.19
CA ALA A 578 2.27 3.16 1.01
C ALA A 578 3.31 4.22 0.63
N PRO A 579 3.70 4.31 -0.67
CA PRO A 579 3.07 3.65 -1.83
C PRO A 579 3.60 2.23 -2.16
N PHE A 580 4.44 1.63 -1.31
CA PHE A 580 5.08 0.32 -1.55
C PHE A 580 4.29 -0.89 -1.05
N ASP A 581 3.09 -0.66 -0.52
CA ASP A 581 2.15 -1.72 -0.15
C ASP A 581 1.69 -2.51 -1.38
N HIS A 582 1.27 -3.77 -1.21
CA HIS A 582 1.05 -4.66 -2.34
C HIS A 582 0.06 -5.82 -2.11
N PRO A 583 -0.54 -6.36 -3.18
CA PRO A 583 -1.20 -7.67 -3.17
C PRO A 583 -0.27 -8.81 -2.73
N GLU A 584 -0.87 -9.92 -2.30
CA GLU A 584 -0.14 -11.17 -2.08
C GLU A 584 0.52 -11.66 -3.38
N VAL A 585 1.62 -12.40 -3.27
CA VAL A 585 2.19 -13.15 -4.41
C VAL A 585 2.80 -14.45 -3.90
N PHE A 586 2.70 -15.52 -4.70
CA PHE A 586 3.41 -16.78 -4.43
C PHE A 586 4.58 -16.88 -5.40
N VAL A 587 5.79 -16.97 -4.87
CA VAL A 587 7.01 -17.02 -5.67
C VAL A 587 7.63 -18.42 -5.61
N PRO A 588 8.08 -18.99 -6.74
CA PRO A 588 8.86 -20.22 -6.71
C PRO A 588 10.17 -19.99 -5.93
N ASN A 589 10.57 -20.95 -5.11
CA ASN A 589 11.83 -20.92 -4.36
C ASN A 589 12.62 -22.20 -4.65
N GLY A 590 12.85 -22.45 -5.93
CA GLY A 590 13.44 -23.68 -6.43
C GLY A 590 12.45 -24.84 -6.49
N ALA A 591 12.98 -25.97 -6.93
CA ALA A 591 12.29 -27.25 -6.97
C ALA A 591 12.43 -28.02 -5.64
N ASN A 592 11.49 -28.91 -5.39
CA ASN A 592 11.52 -29.83 -4.27
C ASN A 592 12.67 -30.83 -4.43
N ASP A 593 13.53 -30.96 -3.42
CA ASP A 593 14.73 -31.81 -3.51
C ASP A 593 14.40 -33.32 -3.63
N ALA A 594 13.24 -33.74 -3.13
CA ALA A 594 12.74 -35.12 -3.27
C ALA A 594 12.01 -35.35 -4.61
N ASN A 595 11.42 -34.30 -5.19
CA ASN A 595 10.73 -34.34 -6.48
C ASN A 595 10.99 -33.05 -7.29
N PRO A 596 12.09 -32.99 -8.07
CA PRO A 596 12.45 -31.75 -8.77
C PRO A 596 11.45 -31.27 -9.84
N ALA A 597 10.43 -32.07 -10.15
CA ALA A 597 9.34 -31.69 -11.04
C ALA A 597 8.36 -30.69 -10.39
N GLU A 598 8.37 -30.58 -9.06
CA GLU A 598 7.50 -29.69 -8.28
C GLU A 598 8.28 -28.48 -7.76
N ASP A 599 7.65 -27.31 -7.78
CA ASP A 599 8.22 -26.10 -7.17
C ASP A 599 7.90 -26.05 -5.67
N VAL A 600 8.86 -25.60 -4.87
CA VAL A 600 8.59 -25.10 -3.53
C VAL A 600 8.10 -23.66 -3.68
N MET A 601 6.91 -23.37 -3.17
CA MET A 601 6.32 -22.03 -3.26
C MET A 601 6.49 -21.29 -1.94
N VAL A 602 6.90 -20.03 -2.00
CA VAL A 602 6.95 -19.11 -0.86
C VAL A 602 5.82 -18.09 -0.99
N GLN A 603 5.03 -17.96 0.06
CA GLN A 603 3.98 -16.94 0.14
C GLN A 603 4.58 -15.61 0.60
N VAL A 604 4.35 -14.56 -0.19
CA VAL A 604 4.56 -13.17 0.22
C VAL A 604 3.16 -12.59 0.52
N PRO A 605 2.83 -12.29 1.80
CA PRO A 605 1.49 -11.89 2.19
C PRO A 605 1.07 -10.54 1.59
N ALA A 606 -0.24 -10.28 1.51
CA ALA A 606 -0.75 -8.98 1.08
C ALA A 606 -0.54 -7.92 2.17
N VAL A 607 0.15 -6.83 1.84
CA VAL A 607 0.44 -5.74 2.77
C VAL A 607 -0.43 -4.53 2.45
N GLY A 608 -1.12 -3.99 3.46
CA GLY A 608 -1.94 -2.78 3.33
C GLY A 608 -1.13 -1.49 3.48
N ALA A 609 -1.75 -0.33 3.26
CA ALA A 609 -1.07 0.97 3.26
C ALA A 609 -0.26 1.30 4.55
N ALA A 610 -0.65 0.72 5.68
CA ALA A 610 0.04 0.89 6.97
C ALA A 610 1.33 0.06 7.11
N GLY A 611 1.63 -0.82 6.15
CA GLY A 611 2.85 -1.61 6.07
C GLY A 611 2.86 -2.89 6.89
N ARG A 612 3.98 -3.60 6.80
CA ARG A 612 4.30 -4.89 7.42
C ARG A 612 4.07 -4.89 8.93
N ALA A 613 4.54 -3.86 9.63
CA ALA A 613 4.44 -3.76 11.09
C ALA A 613 2.98 -3.75 11.59
N ALA A 614 2.06 -3.15 10.83
CA ALA A 614 0.63 -3.13 11.18
C ALA A 614 -0.03 -4.52 11.09
N GLN A 615 0.63 -5.46 10.39
CA GLN A 615 0.21 -6.85 10.23
C GLN A 615 1.09 -7.82 11.06
N GLY A 616 1.96 -7.30 11.95
CA GLY A 616 2.86 -8.12 12.76
C GLY A 616 4.03 -8.76 11.98
N LEU A 617 4.28 -8.32 10.75
CA LEU A 617 5.38 -8.82 9.91
C LEU A 617 6.68 -8.06 10.21
N PRO A 618 7.85 -8.74 10.18
CA PRO A 618 9.14 -8.08 10.37
C PRO A 618 9.48 -7.19 9.16
N PRO A 619 10.28 -6.12 9.35
CA PRO A 619 10.75 -5.28 8.25
C PRO A 619 11.59 -6.08 7.24
N LEU A 620 11.73 -5.56 6.03
CA LEU A 620 12.66 -6.13 5.05
C LEU A 620 14.11 -5.97 5.52
N GLU A 621 14.89 -7.02 5.30
CA GLU A 621 16.31 -7.06 5.62
C GLU A 621 17.19 -7.05 4.36
N ALA A 622 18.50 -6.83 4.55
CA ALA A 622 19.48 -6.93 3.47
C ALA A 622 19.53 -8.35 2.85
N PHE A 623 20.20 -8.48 1.72
CA PHE A 623 20.47 -9.79 1.12
C PHE A 623 21.52 -10.54 1.94
N LEU A 624 21.26 -11.81 2.26
CA LEU A 624 22.12 -12.63 3.12
C LEU A 624 22.52 -11.90 4.43
N SER A 625 21.58 -11.17 5.04
CA SER A 625 21.67 -10.78 6.45
C SER A 625 21.70 -12.06 7.32
N ALA A 626 21.90 -11.92 8.64
CA ALA A 626 21.85 -13.08 9.55
C ALA A 626 20.62 -13.95 9.23
N ASN A 627 20.77 -15.28 9.34
CA ASN A 627 19.71 -16.24 9.01
C ASN A 627 18.35 -15.74 9.50
N ARG A 628 17.32 -15.72 8.66
CA ARG A 628 15.98 -15.26 9.06
C ARG A 628 15.28 -16.40 9.76
N ALA A 629 14.53 -16.10 10.81
CA ALA A 629 13.69 -17.12 11.42
C ALA A 629 12.70 -17.63 10.36
N PRO A 630 12.40 -18.93 10.36
CA PRO A 630 11.41 -19.48 9.44
C PRO A 630 10.06 -18.80 9.63
N ILE A 631 9.19 -18.81 8.63
CA ILE A 631 7.81 -18.32 8.70
C ILE A 631 6.92 -19.50 9.07
N ALA A 632 6.32 -19.43 10.26
CA ALA A 632 5.30 -20.38 10.71
C ALA A 632 3.90 -19.78 10.51
N ALA A 633 2.99 -20.53 9.91
CA ALA A 633 1.62 -20.13 9.62
C ALA A 633 0.62 -21.05 10.36
N ASP A 634 -0.47 -20.48 10.86
CA ASP A 634 -1.43 -21.24 11.68
C ASP A 634 -2.09 -22.41 10.93
N ASP A 635 -2.35 -23.51 11.65
CA ASP A 635 -2.96 -24.74 11.14
C ASP A 635 -4.34 -25.02 11.74
N VAL A 636 -5.23 -25.64 10.96
CA VAL A 636 -6.61 -25.98 11.37
C VAL A 636 -7.02 -27.43 11.02
N PRO A 637 -6.41 -28.47 11.60
CA PRO A 637 -6.70 -29.87 11.27
C PRO A 637 -7.95 -30.41 12.00
N ILE A 638 -8.60 -31.41 11.40
CA ILE A 638 -9.76 -32.13 11.95
C ILE A 638 -9.38 -33.59 12.19
N VAL A 639 -9.64 -34.14 13.37
CA VAL A 639 -9.17 -35.47 13.79
C VAL A 639 -10.20 -36.26 14.62
N PRO A 640 -10.23 -37.60 14.54
CA PRO A 640 -11.16 -38.42 15.33
C PRO A 640 -10.74 -38.57 16.80
N GLN A 641 -11.73 -38.63 17.69
CA GLN A 641 -11.57 -38.91 19.13
C GLN A 641 -11.03 -40.33 19.34
N ASN A 642 -10.33 -40.53 20.46
CA ASN A 642 -9.78 -41.83 20.89
C ASN A 642 -8.80 -42.43 19.86
N SER A 643 -8.15 -41.60 19.04
CA SER A 643 -7.22 -42.01 17.99
C SER A 643 -5.90 -41.24 18.08
N VAL A 644 -4.82 -41.82 17.56
CA VAL A 644 -3.53 -41.14 17.42
C VAL A 644 -3.48 -40.50 16.04
N ASN A 645 -3.19 -39.19 15.97
CA ASN A 645 -3.22 -38.41 14.74
C ASN A 645 -1.85 -37.82 14.40
N TYR A 646 -1.58 -37.68 13.10
CA TYR A 646 -0.30 -37.19 12.57
C TYR A 646 -0.55 -35.92 11.73
N ILE A 647 -0.29 -34.75 12.31
CA ILE A 647 -0.62 -33.44 11.75
C ILE A 647 0.60 -32.86 11.02
N LYS A 648 0.48 -32.66 9.70
CA LYS A 648 1.54 -32.08 8.87
C LYS A 648 1.45 -30.56 8.85
N VAL A 649 2.10 -29.92 9.82
CA VAL A 649 2.10 -28.46 9.99
C VAL A 649 3.03 -27.72 9.03
N LEU A 650 4.07 -28.38 8.49
CA LEU A 650 5.06 -27.70 7.63
C LEU A 650 4.56 -27.37 6.20
N GLY A 651 3.29 -27.64 5.87
CA GLY A 651 2.77 -27.54 4.50
C GLY A 651 2.52 -26.11 4.00
N ASN A 652 2.29 -25.20 4.94
CA ASN A 652 2.08 -23.76 4.76
C ASN A 652 3.20 -22.92 5.41
N ASP A 653 4.20 -23.58 5.98
CA ASP A 653 5.38 -22.95 6.57
C ASP A 653 6.49 -22.84 5.51
N GLY A 654 7.42 -21.91 5.72
CA GLY A 654 8.54 -21.76 4.81
C GLY A 654 9.70 -21.04 5.46
N ASP A 655 10.82 -20.98 4.76
CA ASP A 655 11.96 -20.17 5.16
C ASP A 655 12.36 -19.28 3.99
N LEU A 656 12.54 -17.99 4.26
CA LEU A 656 12.84 -17.04 3.20
C LEU A 656 14.30 -17.14 2.72
N ASP A 657 15.20 -17.70 3.52
CA ASP A 657 16.56 -18.09 3.16
C ASP A 657 16.60 -19.47 2.47
N GLY A 658 15.47 -20.18 2.43
CA GLY A 658 15.38 -21.49 1.81
C GLY A 658 16.08 -22.59 2.61
N ASP A 659 16.34 -22.33 3.91
CA ASP A 659 16.80 -23.34 4.85
C ASP A 659 15.73 -24.41 5.08
N ALA A 660 16.18 -25.62 5.39
CA ALA A 660 15.27 -26.72 5.67
C ALA A 660 14.61 -26.52 7.04
N ILE A 661 13.28 -26.44 7.06
CA ILE A 661 12.52 -26.24 8.28
C ILE A 661 12.08 -27.56 8.93
N ALA A 662 12.08 -27.58 10.26
CA ALA A 662 11.61 -28.72 11.05
C ALA A 662 10.92 -28.26 12.34
N VAL A 663 9.89 -28.98 12.78
CA VAL A 663 9.26 -28.76 14.09
C VAL A 663 10.25 -29.18 15.18
N VAL A 664 10.56 -28.26 16.09
CA VAL A 664 11.48 -28.48 17.23
C VAL A 664 10.80 -28.50 18.58
N ALA A 665 9.65 -27.82 18.70
CA ALA A 665 8.90 -27.81 19.94
C ALA A 665 7.40 -27.78 19.65
N VAL A 666 6.64 -28.31 20.60
CA VAL A 666 5.18 -28.23 20.62
C VAL A 666 4.74 -28.09 22.07
N THR A 667 3.80 -27.19 22.35
CA THR A 667 3.18 -27.11 23.68
C THR A 667 2.17 -28.24 23.84
N GLN A 668 1.96 -28.70 25.08
CA GLN A 668 0.85 -29.61 25.35
C GLN A 668 -0.48 -28.94 25.01
N ALA A 669 -1.37 -29.70 24.41
CA ALA A 669 -2.73 -29.28 24.18
C ALA A 669 -3.52 -29.35 25.49
N VAL A 670 -4.60 -28.58 25.61
CA VAL A 670 -5.39 -28.52 26.86
C VAL A 670 -6.16 -29.81 27.07
N HIS A 671 -6.60 -30.45 25.99
CA HIS A 671 -7.45 -31.64 26.02
C HIS A 671 -6.86 -32.81 25.24
N GLY A 672 -5.54 -32.85 25.09
CA GLY A 672 -4.83 -33.93 24.41
C GLY A 672 -3.34 -33.89 24.73
N SER A 673 -2.63 -34.92 24.28
CA SER A 673 -1.19 -34.96 24.31
C SER A 673 -0.63 -34.64 22.93
N THR A 674 0.42 -33.81 22.89
CA THR A 674 1.17 -33.49 21.68
C THR A 674 2.61 -33.98 21.81
N ALA A 675 3.17 -34.46 20.72
CA ALA A 675 4.58 -34.79 20.62
C ALA A 675 5.10 -34.46 19.21
N VAL A 676 6.35 -34.01 19.12
CA VAL A 676 7.02 -33.82 17.83
C VAL A 676 7.29 -35.20 17.20
N GLY A 677 6.91 -35.38 15.94
CA GLY A 677 7.16 -36.60 15.18
C GLY A 677 8.65 -36.82 14.88
N PRO A 678 9.07 -38.06 14.58
CA PRO A 678 10.45 -38.34 14.19
C PRO A 678 10.94 -37.43 13.05
N GLY A 679 12.13 -36.86 13.23
CA GLY A 679 12.73 -35.93 12.26
C GLY A 679 12.05 -34.57 12.16
N GLY A 680 11.12 -34.21 13.06
CA GLY A 680 10.47 -32.89 13.07
C GLY A 680 9.51 -32.64 11.91
N SER A 681 9.05 -33.68 11.22
CA SER A 681 8.27 -33.57 9.98
C SER A 681 6.75 -33.42 10.17
N TYR A 682 6.24 -33.67 11.38
CA TYR A 682 4.81 -33.56 11.74
C TYR A 682 4.66 -33.52 13.27
N ILE A 683 3.45 -33.25 13.74
CA ILE A 683 3.08 -33.33 15.16
C ILE A 683 2.17 -34.54 15.38
N VAL A 684 2.49 -35.36 16.38
CA VAL A 684 1.60 -36.40 16.89
C VAL A 684 0.64 -35.75 17.88
N TYR A 685 -0.65 -35.84 17.63
CA TYR A 685 -1.70 -35.37 18.54
C TYR A 685 -2.61 -36.54 18.92
N THR A 686 -2.76 -36.79 20.23
CA THR A 686 -3.70 -37.78 20.77
C THR A 686 -4.65 -37.08 21.73
N PRO A 687 -5.93 -36.86 21.37
CA PRO A 687 -6.91 -36.27 22.27
C PRO A 687 -7.08 -37.14 23.51
N THR A 688 -7.44 -36.51 24.63
CA THR A 688 -7.82 -37.20 25.86
C THR A 688 -8.98 -38.14 25.56
N THR A 689 -8.95 -39.34 26.11
CA THR A 689 -10.04 -40.31 25.90
C THR A 689 -11.38 -39.68 26.24
N GLY A 690 -12.32 -39.70 25.29
CA GLY A 690 -13.63 -39.08 25.44
C GLY A 690 -13.71 -37.56 25.21
N PHE A 691 -12.62 -36.89 24.80
CA PHE A 691 -12.63 -35.47 24.43
C PHE A 691 -13.12 -35.22 23.01
N ALA A 692 -14.11 -34.35 22.83
CA ALA A 692 -14.56 -33.83 21.54
C ALA A 692 -14.71 -32.30 21.66
N GLY A 693 -14.37 -31.57 20.60
CA GLY A 693 -14.33 -30.11 20.58
C GLY A 693 -12.98 -29.56 20.13
N PHE A 694 -12.78 -28.24 20.32
CA PHE A 694 -11.55 -27.57 19.93
C PHE A 694 -10.44 -27.77 20.95
N ASP A 695 -9.29 -28.18 20.46
CA ASP A 695 -8.05 -28.11 21.20
C ASP A 695 -7.10 -27.13 20.52
N ASN A 696 -6.20 -26.55 21.30
CA ASN A 696 -5.20 -25.65 20.76
C ASN A 696 -3.85 -25.91 21.40
N PHE A 697 -2.83 -25.75 20.58
CA PHE A 697 -1.45 -25.74 21.01
C PHE A 697 -0.65 -24.89 20.05
N THR A 698 0.52 -24.44 20.47
CA THR A 698 1.49 -23.81 19.57
C THR A 698 2.58 -24.81 19.25
N TYR A 699 3.13 -24.66 18.05
CA TYR A 699 4.33 -25.37 17.65
C TYR A 699 5.39 -24.37 17.25
N THR A 700 6.64 -24.82 17.28
CA THR A 700 7.80 -24.02 16.93
C THR A 700 8.59 -24.78 15.90
N ILE A 701 8.84 -24.12 14.77
CA ILE A 701 9.72 -24.61 13.71
C ILE A 701 11.07 -23.93 13.82
N THR A 702 12.11 -24.63 13.36
CA THR A 702 13.47 -24.12 13.20
C THR A 702 13.93 -24.33 11.77
N ASP A 703 14.82 -23.46 11.32
CA ASP A 703 15.67 -23.59 10.14
C ASP A 703 17.05 -24.22 10.47
N GLY A 704 17.30 -24.57 11.75
CA GLY A 704 18.58 -25.06 12.26
C GLY A 704 19.37 -24.02 13.08
N SER A 705 18.98 -22.75 13.04
CA SER A 705 19.63 -21.62 13.74
C SER A 705 18.65 -20.78 14.55
N LEU A 706 17.53 -20.37 13.95
CA LEU A 706 16.46 -19.57 14.53
C LEU A 706 15.14 -20.34 14.55
N THR A 707 14.14 -19.76 15.19
CA THR A 707 12.84 -20.41 15.39
C THR A 707 11.67 -19.44 15.22
N ALA A 708 10.55 -19.94 14.71
CA ALA A 708 9.28 -19.25 14.72
C ALA A 708 8.16 -20.16 15.19
N ALA A 709 7.08 -19.56 15.70
CA ALA A 709 5.97 -20.29 16.27
C ALA A 709 4.65 -19.88 15.63
N ALA A 710 3.78 -20.86 15.45
CA ALA A 710 2.40 -20.68 15.00
C ALA A 710 1.46 -21.54 15.85
N ARG A 711 0.16 -21.32 15.67
CA ARG A 711 -0.89 -22.00 16.43
C ARG A 711 -1.54 -23.08 15.59
N VAL A 712 -1.74 -24.24 16.20
CA VAL A 712 -2.65 -25.26 15.69
C VAL A 712 -3.97 -25.17 16.45
N THR A 713 -5.08 -25.07 15.71
CA THR A 713 -6.43 -25.21 16.25
C THR A 713 -7.04 -26.52 15.74
N VAL A 714 -6.97 -27.57 16.56
CA VAL A 714 -7.46 -28.90 16.22
C VAL A 714 -8.94 -29.01 16.54
N THR A 715 -9.73 -29.54 15.60
CA THR A 715 -11.12 -29.95 15.87
C THR A 715 -11.17 -31.47 16.08
N VAL A 716 -11.48 -31.92 17.29
CA VAL A 716 -11.61 -33.34 17.63
C VAL A 716 -13.08 -33.76 17.57
N HIS A 717 -13.43 -34.67 16.66
CA HIS A 717 -14.81 -35.17 16.52
C HIS A 717 -14.95 -36.56 17.16
N ALA A 718 -16.04 -36.85 17.88
CA ALA A 718 -16.27 -38.20 18.41
C ALA A 718 -16.77 -39.16 17.32
N ALA A 719 -16.98 -40.44 17.66
CA ALA A 719 -17.72 -41.34 16.76
C ALA A 719 -19.11 -40.74 16.52
N ASN A 720 -19.51 -40.59 15.25
CA ASN A 720 -20.64 -39.74 14.89
C ASN A 720 -21.97 -40.17 15.58
N ARG A 721 -22.61 -39.23 16.25
CA ARG A 721 -23.85 -39.30 17.01
C ARG A 721 -24.86 -38.44 16.27
N ALA A 722 -26.13 -38.87 16.30
CA ALA A 722 -27.18 -38.10 15.65
C ALA A 722 -27.23 -36.65 16.17
N PRO A 723 -27.62 -35.68 15.34
CA PRO A 723 -27.73 -34.29 15.75
C PRO A 723 -28.65 -34.13 16.96
N ASP A 724 -28.28 -33.27 17.92
CA ASP A 724 -29.18 -32.81 18.96
C ASP A 724 -29.97 -31.61 18.45
N ALA A 725 -31.19 -31.87 18.03
CA ALA A 725 -32.07 -30.81 17.56
C ALA A 725 -32.92 -30.22 18.70
N VAL A 726 -32.92 -28.90 18.80
CA VAL A 726 -33.61 -28.13 19.82
C VAL A 726 -34.73 -27.34 19.16
N ALA A 727 -35.90 -27.28 19.80
CA ALA A 727 -36.98 -26.47 19.26
C ALA A 727 -36.57 -24.99 19.23
N GLU A 728 -36.71 -24.36 18.08
CA GLU A 728 -36.34 -22.96 17.87
C GLU A 728 -37.56 -22.05 18.00
N PHE A 729 -37.36 -20.87 18.57
CA PHE A 729 -38.35 -19.80 18.60
C PHE A 729 -37.78 -18.59 17.88
N VAL A 730 -38.39 -18.23 16.76
CA VAL A 730 -37.95 -17.09 15.93
C VAL A 730 -39.04 -16.03 15.90
N ASN A 731 -38.64 -14.75 15.86
CA ASN A 731 -39.58 -13.66 15.68
C ASN A 731 -39.38 -13.07 14.28
N MET A 732 -40.46 -12.82 13.55
CA MET A 732 -40.42 -12.33 12.17
C MET A 732 -41.40 -11.16 11.99
N PRO A 733 -41.15 -10.23 11.04
CA PRO A 733 -42.11 -9.16 10.76
C PRO A 733 -43.40 -9.67 10.09
N ALA A 734 -44.55 -9.12 10.44
CA ALA A 734 -45.80 -9.31 9.73
C ALA A 734 -45.73 -8.76 8.30
N ASN A 735 -46.41 -9.42 7.35
CA ASN A 735 -46.38 -9.07 5.92
C ASN A 735 -44.98 -9.07 5.28
N SER A 736 -44.00 -9.71 5.91
CA SER A 736 -42.70 -9.94 5.30
C SER A 736 -42.84 -10.87 4.10
N SER A 737 -41.93 -10.70 3.14
CA SER A 737 -41.73 -11.65 2.05
C SER A 737 -41.03 -12.91 2.58
N VAL A 738 -40.43 -13.73 1.71
CA VAL A 738 -39.70 -14.93 2.10
C VAL A 738 -38.59 -14.58 3.12
N ASN A 739 -38.72 -15.03 4.36
CA ASN A 739 -37.72 -14.84 5.41
C ASN A 739 -36.87 -16.09 5.56
N ALA A 740 -35.55 -15.94 5.63
CA ALA A 740 -34.67 -17.04 5.99
C ALA A 740 -34.66 -17.20 7.51
N ILE A 741 -35.03 -18.40 7.97
CA ILE A 741 -34.83 -18.89 9.33
C ILE A 741 -33.56 -19.73 9.33
N GLU A 742 -32.64 -19.42 10.23
CA GLU A 742 -31.44 -20.24 10.46
C GLU A 742 -31.85 -21.49 11.24
N GLY A 743 -32.55 -22.41 10.56
CA GLY A 743 -33.14 -23.61 11.17
C GLY A 743 -32.12 -24.67 11.60
N LEU A 744 -30.89 -24.27 11.90
CA LEU A 744 -29.80 -25.03 12.49
C LEU A 744 -29.11 -24.25 13.63
N LEU A 745 -29.54 -23.02 13.94
CA LEU A 745 -28.81 -22.07 14.78
C LEU A 745 -28.63 -22.54 16.23
N ASN A 746 -29.67 -23.18 16.77
CA ASN A 746 -29.71 -23.73 18.12
C ASN A 746 -29.53 -25.26 18.15
N ASP A 747 -29.46 -25.89 16.97
CA ASP A 747 -29.16 -27.30 16.83
C ASP A 747 -27.66 -27.50 16.88
N ARG A 748 -27.23 -28.60 17.49
CA ARG A 748 -25.82 -28.94 17.52
C ARG A 748 -25.66 -30.40 17.25
N ASP A 749 -24.68 -30.70 16.44
CA ASP A 749 -24.18 -32.03 16.41
C ASP A 749 -23.27 -32.24 17.62
N GLN A 750 -23.45 -33.34 18.36
CA GLN A 750 -22.60 -33.60 19.52
C GLN A 750 -21.13 -33.85 19.11
N ASP A 751 -20.88 -34.15 17.84
CA ASP A 751 -19.56 -34.41 17.26
C ASP A 751 -19.02 -33.23 16.45
N GLY A 752 -19.82 -32.20 16.23
CA GLY A 752 -19.44 -31.00 15.50
C GLY A 752 -19.52 -31.17 13.98
N ASP A 753 -20.18 -32.22 13.50
CA ASP A 753 -20.47 -32.40 12.08
C ASP A 753 -21.33 -31.24 11.56
N SER A 754 -21.11 -30.90 10.29
CA SER A 754 -21.88 -29.84 9.63
C SER A 754 -23.30 -30.30 9.41
N LEU A 755 -24.25 -29.64 10.07
CA LEU A 755 -25.66 -29.95 9.96
C LEU A 755 -26.26 -29.39 8.67
N THR A 756 -27.24 -30.10 8.13
CA THR A 756 -28.03 -29.69 6.96
C THR A 756 -29.51 -30.00 7.16
N VAL A 757 -30.38 -29.11 6.70
CA VAL A 757 -31.82 -29.32 6.61
C VAL A 757 -32.13 -30.18 5.39
N VAL A 758 -32.70 -31.36 5.62
CA VAL A 758 -33.03 -32.33 4.57
C VAL A 758 -34.53 -32.42 4.26
N ALA A 759 -35.40 -31.96 5.18
CA ALA A 759 -36.84 -31.88 4.97
C ALA A 759 -37.46 -30.75 5.82
N VAL A 760 -38.56 -30.15 5.34
CA VAL A 760 -39.35 -29.17 6.09
C VAL A 760 -40.86 -29.40 5.90
N GLY A 761 -41.62 -29.31 6.98
CA GLY A 761 -43.08 -29.37 7.01
C GLY A 761 -43.72 -28.00 6.78
N GLN A 762 -44.98 -27.97 6.32
CA GLN A 762 -45.71 -26.72 6.08
C GLN A 762 -46.42 -26.24 7.36
N PRO A 763 -46.33 -24.94 7.70
CA PRO A 763 -47.03 -24.35 8.84
C PRO A 763 -48.50 -24.02 8.53
N ALA A 764 -49.26 -23.58 9.55
CA ALA A 764 -50.70 -23.32 9.42
C ALA A 764 -51.01 -21.91 8.88
N HIS A 765 -50.13 -20.94 9.12
CA HIS A 765 -50.31 -19.53 8.80
C HIS A 765 -49.18 -18.96 7.92
N GLY A 766 -48.50 -19.81 7.17
CA GLY A 766 -47.47 -19.45 6.20
C GLY A 766 -47.08 -20.60 5.27
N THR A 767 -45.96 -20.44 4.55
CA THR A 767 -45.35 -21.50 3.73
C THR A 767 -43.86 -21.64 4.03
N THR A 768 -43.31 -22.84 3.83
CA THR A 768 -41.89 -23.14 4.07
C THR A 768 -41.23 -23.84 2.89
N THR A 769 -39.97 -23.52 2.61
CA THR A 769 -39.10 -24.27 1.68
C THR A 769 -37.68 -24.35 2.23
N ILE A 770 -36.88 -25.31 1.76
CA ILE A 770 -35.46 -25.42 2.16
C ILE A 770 -34.65 -24.42 1.33
N GLY A 771 -33.77 -23.65 1.99
CA GLY A 771 -32.86 -22.72 1.34
C GLY A 771 -31.83 -23.41 0.43
N PRO A 772 -31.24 -22.69 -0.53
CA PRO A 772 -30.37 -23.27 -1.56
C PRO A 772 -29.09 -23.92 -1.01
N MET A 773 -28.60 -23.46 0.14
CA MET A 773 -27.42 -24.02 0.82
C MET A 773 -27.79 -25.10 1.85
N ARG A 774 -29.08 -25.41 2.02
CA ARG A 774 -29.61 -26.42 2.96
C ARG A 774 -29.23 -26.21 4.42
N ASP A 775 -28.97 -24.97 4.81
CA ASP A 775 -28.68 -24.53 6.17
C ASP A 775 -29.78 -23.62 6.75
N THR A 776 -30.72 -23.22 5.89
CA THR A 776 -31.77 -22.24 6.18
C THR A 776 -33.12 -22.75 5.71
N ILE A 777 -34.18 -22.27 6.37
CA ILE A 777 -35.56 -22.54 6.03
C ILE A 777 -36.22 -21.22 5.63
N LEU A 778 -36.75 -21.18 4.43
CA LEU A 778 -37.43 -20.02 3.88
C LEU A 778 -38.90 -20.05 4.30
N TYR A 779 -39.31 -19.16 5.21
CA TYR A 779 -40.67 -19.01 5.73
C TYR A 779 -41.33 -17.72 5.24
N THR A 780 -42.56 -17.83 4.72
CA THR A 780 -43.39 -16.67 4.34
C THR A 780 -44.69 -16.68 5.14
N PRO A 781 -44.96 -15.69 6.01
CA PRO A 781 -46.24 -15.61 6.71
C PRO A 781 -47.37 -15.25 5.73
N ASN A 782 -48.59 -15.70 6.03
CA ASN A 782 -49.77 -15.27 5.29
C ASN A 782 -49.99 -13.75 5.46
N PRO A 783 -50.40 -13.02 4.41
CA PRO A 783 -50.68 -11.60 4.51
C PRO A 783 -51.67 -11.29 5.64
N GLY A 784 -51.33 -10.29 6.47
CA GLY A 784 -52.11 -9.82 7.60
C GLY A 784 -51.96 -10.63 8.89
N PHE A 785 -51.20 -11.73 8.90
CA PHE A 785 -51.00 -12.54 10.10
C PHE A 785 -50.00 -11.88 11.07
N ALA A 786 -50.37 -11.85 12.36
CA ALA A 786 -49.50 -11.55 13.49
C ALA A 786 -49.88 -12.52 14.63
N GLY A 787 -48.90 -13.12 15.29
CA GLY A 787 -49.11 -14.21 16.26
C GLY A 787 -48.16 -15.40 16.06
N LEU A 788 -48.42 -16.50 16.77
CA LEU A 788 -47.58 -17.71 16.74
C LEU A 788 -47.98 -18.66 15.59
N ASP A 789 -46.99 -19.13 14.84
CA ASP A 789 -47.08 -20.22 13.86
C ASP A 789 -46.00 -21.28 14.16
N SER A 790 -46.08 -22.48 13.61
CA SER A 790 -45.04 -23.50 13.82
C SER A 790 -45.00 -24.56 12.72
N PHE A 791 -43.82 -25.15 12.51
CA PHE A 791 -43.60 -26.25 11.57
C PHE A 791 -42.44 -27.14 12.00
N SER A 792 -42.38 -28.38 11.49
CA SER A 792 -41.27 -29.30 11.73
C SER A 792 -40.20 -29.21 10.65
N HIS A 793 -38.97 -29.56 10.97
CA HIS A 793 -37.89 -29.74 9.99
C HIS A 793 -36.97 -30.89 10.41
N SER A 794 -36.31 -31.51 9.42
CA SER A 794 -35.38 -32.63 9.63
C SER A 794 -33.95 -32.21 9.33
N ILE A 795 -33.05 -32.56 10.24
CA ILE A 795 -31.65 -32.12 10.29
C ILE A 795 -30.74 -33.34 10.20
N SER A 796 -29.72 -33.27 9.36
CA SER A 796 -28.77 -34.36 9.08
C SER A 796 -27.33 -33.87 9.21
N ASP A 797 -26.47 -34.68 9.83
CA ASP A 797 -25.00 -34.50 9.92
C ASP A 797 -24.25 -35.08 8.68
N GLY A 798 -24.99 -35.62 7.71
CA GLY A 798 -24.44 -36.33 6.55
C GLY A 798 -24.42 -37.86 6.67
N VAL A 799 -24.77 -38.40 7.84
CA VAL A 799 -24.82 -39.83 8.17
C VAL A 799 -26.13 -40.22 8.86
N LEU A 800 -26.55 -39.51 9.91
CA LEU A 800 -27.74 -39.69 10.73
C LEU A 800 -28.66 -38.45 10.65
N THR A 801 -29.96 -38.61 10.98
CA THR A 801 -30.96 -37.54 10.84
C THR A 801 -31.93 -37.52 12.03
N ILE A 802 -32.33 -36.33 12.49
CA ILE A 802 -33.33 -36.08 13.54
C ILE A 802 -34.38 -35.06 13.07
N THR A 803 -35.51 -34.93 13.78
CA THR A 803 -36.56 -33.93 13.49
C THR A 803 -36.81 -33.03 14.70
N SER A 804 -36.97 -31.71 14.46
CA SER A 804 -37.30 -30.69 15.46
C SER A 804 -38.44 -29.78 15.00
N MET A 805 -38.88 -28.88 15.88
CA MET A 805 -39.96 -27.91 15.67
C MET A 805 -39.42 -26.48 15.71
N ILE A 806 -39.87 -25.65 14.76
CA ILE A 806 -39.67 -24.21 14.79
C ILE A 806 -41.01 -23.56 15.09
N VAL A 807 -41.01 -22.64 16.06
CA VAL A 807 -42.14 -21.77 16.40
C VAL A 807 -41.78 -20.35 15.96
N VAL A 808 -42.63 -19.74 15.13
CA VAL A 808 -42.46 -18.39 14.60
C VAL A 808 -43.46 -17.46 15.28
N THR A 809 -42.99 -16.42 15.97
CA THR A 809 -43.83 -15.29 16.39
C THR A 809 -43.76 -14.20 15.33
N VAL A 810 -44.88 -13.85 14.73
CA VAL A 810 -44.94 -12.79 13.72
C VAL A 810 -45.38 -11.47 14.40
N ASN A 811 -44.51 -10.46 14.43
CA ASN A 811 -44.71 -9.15 15.10
C ASN A 811 -44.88 -8.00 14.10
N ARG A 812 -45.58 -6.92 14.47
CA ARG A 812 -45.65 -5.69 13.66
C ARG A 812 -44.62 -4.68 14.20
N PRO A 813 -43.98 -3.88 13.33
CA PRO A 813 -42.96 -2.93 13.79
C PRO A 813 -43.60 -1.77 14.56
N PRO A 814 -42.84 -1.13 15.47
CA PRO A 814 -43.29 0.08 16.15
C PRO A 814 -43.50 1.22 15.16
N VAL A 815 -44.31 2.21 15.51
CA VAL A 815 -44.51 3.43 14.73
C VAL A 815 -43.74 4.56 15.40
N ALA A 816 -42.61 4.95 14.78
CA ALA A 816 -41.79 6.06 15.23
C ALA A 816 -42.23 7.38 14.54
N ALA A 817 -42.36 8.46 15.29
CA ALA A 817 -42.78 9.77 14.80
C ALA A 817 -41.67 10.81 14.98
N ASN A 818 -41.49 11.68 13.98
CA ASN A 818 -40.44 12.69 14.01
C ASN A 818 -40.62 13.68 15.17
N ASP A 819 -39.50 14.11 15.74
CA ASP A 819 -39.43 15.08 16.84
C ASP A 819 -38.80 16.39 16.41
N SER A 820 -39.09 17.45 17.17
CA SER A 820 -38.40 18.73 17.01
C SER A 820 -38.25 19.47 18.34
N PHE A 821 -37.12 20.14 18.53
CA PHE A 821 -36.91 21.03 19.68
C PHE A 821 -35.90 22.15 19.38
N THR A 822 -35.90 23.19 20.22
CA THR A 822 -35.06 24.39 20.03
C THR A 822 -34.09 24.54 21.19
N VAL A 823 -32.84 24.91 20.90
CA VAL A 823 -31.78 25.11 21.90
C VAL A 823 -30.95 26.37 21.60
N PRO A 824 -30.41 27.07 22.61
CA PRO A 824 -29.41 28.11 22.39
C PRO A 824 -28.07 27.54 21.88
N GLY A 825 -27.39 28.22 20.96
CA GLY A 825 -26.11 27.77 20.35
C GLY A 825 -24.90 27.66 21.28
N TYR A 826 -25.05 28.06 22.54
CA TYR A 826 -24.05 27.93 23.59
C TYR A 826 -24.54 27.11 24.80
N SER A 827 -25.74 26.53 24.70
CA SER A 827 -26.30 25.66 25.74
C SER A 827 -25.58 24.32 25.81
N VAL A 828 -25.68 23.65 26.94
CA VAL A 828 -25.13 22.30 27.15
C VAL A 828 -26.19 21.41 27.79
N ASN A 829 -26.13 20.10 27.52
CA ASN A 829 -26.98 19.06 28.14
C ASN A 829 -28.49 19.23 27.89
N ASN A 830 -28.91 19.61 26.69
CA ASN A 830 -30.32 19.78 26.37
C ASN A 830 -31.01 18.41 26.22
N ALA A 831 -31.95 18.08 27.13
CA ALA A 831 -32.63 16.80 27.14
C ALA A 831 -33.97 16.84 26.38
N LEU A 832 -34.21 15.83 25.53
CA LEU A 832 -35.44 15.64 24.76
C LEU A 832 -36.03 14.25 25.04
N ARG A 833 -37.32 14.17 25.40
CA ARG A 833 -38.05 12.90 25.48
C ARG A 833 -38.69 12.59 24.12
N VAL A 834 -38.15 11.60 23.42
CA VAL A 834 -38.56 11.28 22.04
C VAL A 834 -39.69 10.26 21.96
N LEU A 835 -39.89 9.42 22.99
CA LEU A 835 -40.92 8.37 22.92
C LEU A 835 -42.37 8.85 23.13
N ALA A 836 -42.60 10.16 23.30
CA ALA A 836 -43.90 10.68 23.70
C ALA A 836 -44.97 10.60 22.59
N ASN A 837 -44.54 10.56 21.34
CA ASN A 837 -45.35 10.49 20.12
C ASN A 837 -45.22 9.15 19.38
N ASP A 838 -44.49 8.20 19.95
CA ASP A 838 -44.27 6.86 19.40
C ASP A 838 -45.27 5.85 19.96
N ALA A 839 -45.62 4.83 19.17
CA ALA A 839 -46.56 3.78 19.60
C ALA A 839 -46.24 2.42 18.96
N ASP A 840 -46.66 1.33 19.61
CA ASP A 840 -46.55 -0.02 19.03
C ASP A 840 -47.94 -0.59 18.66
N PRO A 841 -48.14 -1.16 17.46
CA PRO A 841 -49.37 -1.87 17.09
C PRO A 841 -49.66 -3.12 17.93
N ASP A 842 -48.66 -3.69 18.60
CA ASP A 842 -48.71 -4.85 19.47
C ASP A 842 -48.69 -4.40 20.96
N PRO A 843 -49.83 -4.50 21.68
CA PRO A 843 -50.07 -3.73 22.92
C PRO A 843 -49.24 -4.14 24.14
N ASN A 844 -48.44 -5.21 24.05
CA ASN A 844 -47.59 -5.69 25.16
C ASN A 844 -46.10 -5.36 24.93
N ASP A 845 -45.75 -4.71 23.82
CA ASP A 845 -44.36 -4.43 23.49
C ASP A 845 -43.91 -3.09 24.07
N ARG A 846 -42.70 -3.06 24.62
CA ARG A 846 -42.15 -1.88 25.30
C ARG A 846 -41.15 -1.18 24.39
N LEU A 847 -41.48 0.06 24.04
CA LEU A 847 -40.64 0.93 23.23
C LEU A 847 -39.39 1.44 23.99
N ARG A 848 -38.26 1.51 23.28
CA ARG A 848 -36.99 2.12 23.74
C ARG A 848 -36.17 2.67 22.58
N VAL A 849 -35.40 3.73 22.82
CA VAL A 849 -34.37 4.23 21.90
C VAL A 849 -33.12 3.34 22.02
N VAL A 850 -32.64 2.79 20.90
CA VAL A 850 -31.49 1.86 20.90
C VAL A 850 -30.27 2.39 20.17
N ALA A 851 -30.43 3.39 19.30
CA ALA A 851 -29.33 4.01 18.57
C ALA A 851 -29.70 5.42 18.12
N ILE A 852 -28.67 6.24 17.87
CA ILE A 852 -28.79 7.58 17.30
C ILE A 852 -27.65 7.82 16.31
N THR A 853 -27.89 8.61 15.27
CA THR A 853 -26.83 9.09 14.37
C THR A 853 -26.16 10.35 14.93
N PRO A 854 -24.87 10.60 14.65
CA PRO A 854 -24.23 11.84 15.06
C PRO A 854 -24.81 13.04 14.29
N PRO A 855 -25.19 14.14 14.98
CA PRO A 855 -25.65 15.38 14.34
C PRO A 855 -24.47 16.23 13.80
N TYR A 856 -24.74 17.18 12.90
CA TYR A 856 -23.69 17.93 12.19
C TYR A 856 -23.20 19.17 12.95
N LYS A 857 -24.07 19.87 13.69
CA LYS A 857 -23.77 21.11 14.41
C LYS A 857 -23.69 20.93 15.93
N GLY A 858 -23.83 19.71 16.42
CA GLY A 858 -23.71 19.39 17.83
C GLY A 858 -23.19 17.98 18.09
N GLN A 859 -23.46 17.51 19.30
CA GLN A 859 -23.30 16.12 19.72
C GLN A 859 -24.61 15.67 20.34
N ALA A 860 -25.05 14.46 19.99
CA ALA A 860 -26.20 13.81 20.61
C ALA A 860 -25.77 12.51 21.29
N ALA A 861 -26.35 12.20 22.44
CA ALA A 861 -26.15 10.96 23.19
C ALA A 861 -27.49 10.47 23.75
N ILE A 862 -27.69 9.14 23.83
CA ILE A 862 -28.82 8.59 24.57
C ILE A 862 -28.59 8.91 26.05
N GLY A 863 -29.61 9.48 26.68
CA GLY A 863 -29.60 9.90 28.08
C GLY A 863 -29.63 8.72 29.05
N PRO A 864 -29.68 9.00 30.36
CA PRO A 864 -29.69 7.97 31.41
C PRO A 864 -30.96 7.10 31.43
N SER A 865 -31.98 7.46 30.65
CA SER A 865 -33.16 6.63 30.39
C SER A 865 -33.32 6.45 28.89
N ASP A 866 -33.72 5.25 28.46
CA ASP A 866 -33.86 4.84 27.06
C ASP A 866 -34.97 5.61 26.28
N ASP A 867 -35.52 6.68 26.87
CA ASP A 867 -36.53 7.56 26.28
C ASP A 867 -36.06 9.02 26.15
N VAL A 868 -34.85 9.34 26.62
CA VAL A 868 -34.27 10.69 26.60
C VAL A 868 -33.06 10.72 25.68
N ILE A 869 -32.94 11.75 24.85
CA ILE A 869 -31.74 12.08 24.10
C ILE A 869 -31.18 13.41 24.62
N ILE A 870 -29.87 13.47 24.86
CA ILE A 870 -29.15 14.68 25.28
C ILE A 870 -28.42 15.24 24.07
N TYR A 871 -28.64 16.52 23.76
CA TYR A 871 -28.00 17.25 22.68
C TYR A 871 -27.22 18.46 23.19
N THR A 872 -26.02 18.65 22.67
CA THR A 872 -25.16 19.80 22.95
C THR A 872 -24.70 20.42 21.63
N PRO A 873 -25.13 21.64 21.28
CA PRO A 873 -24.61 22.34 20.10
C PRO A 873 -23.13 22.66 20.27
N ARG A 874 -22.37 22.70 19.17
CA ARG A 874 -21.01 23.25 19.20
C ARG A 874 -21.10 24.75 19.47
N PRO A 875 -20.22 25.33 20.31
CA PRO A 875 -20.28 26.75 20.66
C PRO A 875 -20.32 27.66 19.43
N GLY A 876 -21.37 28.49 19.33
CA GLY A 876 -21.53 29.50 18.27
C GLY A 876 -22.27 29.05 17.02
N GLU A 877 -22.69 27.79 16.95
CA GLU A 877 -23.54 27.29 15.86
C GLU A 877 -24.96 27.90 15.91
N THR A 878 -25.56 28.11 14.74
CA THR A 878 -26.96 28.57 14.61
C THR A 878 -27.69 27.85 13.47
N GLY A 879 -29.01 27.94 13.49
CA GLY A 879 -29.90 27.32 12.51
C GLY A 879 -30.14 25.83 12.77
N THR A 880 -30.70 25.13 11.80
CA THR A 880 -31.16 23.75 11.99
C THR A 880 -30.03 22.72 11.98
N ASP A 881 -30.14 21.72 12.85
CA ASP A 881 -29.38 20.48 12.89
C ASP A 881 -30.34 19.28 12.94
N GLN A 882 -29.89 18.10 12.55
CA GLN A 882 -30.74 16.90 12.50
C GLN A 882 -29.96 15.65 12.87
N PHE A 883 -30.67 14.70 13.49
CA PHE A 883 -30.20 13.33 13.68
C PHE A 883 -31.39 12.37 13.68
N VAL A 884 -31.14 11.09 13.44
CA VAL A 884 -32.15 10.03 13.45
C VAL A 884 -31.96 9.17 14.68
N TYR A 885 -33.05 8.77 15.33
CA TYR A 885 -33.04 7.74 16.37
C TYR A 885 -33.74 6.46 15.89
N ALA A 886 -33.27 5.33 16.42
CA ALA A 886 -33.87 4.03 16.22
C ALA A 886 -34.72 3.67 17.45
N LEU A 887 -36.01 3.45 17.21
CA LEU A 887 -37.02 3.00 18.16
C LEU A 887 -37.16 1.49 18.08
N SER A 888 -37.09 0.77 19.20
CA SER A 888 -37.27 -0.69 19.25
C SER A 888 -38.38 -1.09 20.22
N ASP A 889 -39.20 -2.05 19.82
CA ASP A 889 -40.27 -2.70 20.60
C ASP A 889 -39.77 -3.97 21.35
N ARG A 890 -38.46 -4.29 21.21
CA ARG A 890 -37.74 -5.53 21.59
C ARG A 890 -37.54 -6.55 20.46
N PHE A 891 -38.36 -6.52 19.41
CA PHE A 891 -38.37 -7.44 18.28
C PHE A 891 -37.98 -6.77 16.96
N LEU A 892 -38.57 -5.62 16.66
CA LEU A 892 -38.41 -4.83 15.45
C LEU A 892 -37.97 -3.40 15.77
N VAL A 893 -37.53 -2.68 14.74
CA VAL A 893 -37.08 -1.29 14.85
C VAL A 893 -37.74 -0.41 13.80
N SER A 894 -38.01 0.84 14.19
CA SER A 894 -38.44 1.93 13.32
C SER A 894 -37.57 3.16 13.57
N PHE A 895 -37.58 4.10 12.63
CA PHE A 895 -36.71 5.26 12.67
C PHE A 895 -37.51 6.55 12.59
N ALA A 896 -37.08 7.55 13.33
CA ALA A 896 -37.63 8.90 13.28
C ALA A 896 -36.50 9.94 13.38
N THR A 897 -36.73 11.08 12.73
CA THR A 897 -35.79 12.20 12.70
C THR A 897 -36.11 13.18 13.82
N VAL A 898 -35.09 13.56 14.57
CA VAL A 898 -35.11 14.73 15.44
C VAL A 898 -34.56 15.93 14.68
N THR A 899 -35.35 17.01 14.64
CA THR A 899 -34.92 18.32 14.13
C THR A 899 -34.62 19.27 15.27
N VAL A 900 -33.39 19.78 15.34
CA VAL A 900 -32.94 20.74 16.35
C VAL A 900 -32.82 22.11 15.73
N ASP A 901 -33.52 23.11 16.26
CA ASP A 901 -33.32 24.50 15.86
C ASP A 901 -32.39 25.21 16.85
N ILE A 902 -31.23 25.69 16.38
CA ILE A 902 -30.21 26.29 17.22
C ILE A 902 -30.30 27.82 17.14
N SER A 903 -30.73 28.47 18.23
CA SER A 903 -30.88 29.93 18.30
C SER A 903 -29.57 30.65 18.64
N GLY A 904 -29.37 31.86 18.09
CA GLY A 904 -28.18 32.68 18.38
C GLY A 904 -28.12 33.26 19.81
N ASN A 905 -26.93 33.69 20.24
CA ASN A 905 -26.67 34.28 21.55
C ASN A 905 -27.36 35.65 21.73
N ARG A 906 -27.99 35.89 22.89
CA ARG A 906 -28.75 37.13 23.17
C ARG A 906 -28.07 37.95 24.28
N PRO A 907 -27.92 39.28 24.11
CA PRO A 907 -27.40 40.15 25.16
C PRO A 907 -28.11 39.96 26.50
N PRO A 908 -27.41 40.13 27.63
CA PRO A 908 -28.03 40.15 28.95
C PRO A 908 -29.18 41.16 29.04
N ALA A 909 -30.15 40.90 29.90
CA ALA A 909 -31.14 41.90 30.28
C ALA A 909 -30.59 42.71 31.48
N SER A 910 -29.79 43.75 31.21
CA SER A 910 -29.30 44.66 32.26
C SER A 910 -30.35 45.68 32.65
N ASN A 911 -30.62 45.81 33.94
CA ASN A 911 -31.62 46.70 34.50
C ASN A 911 -30.97 47.87 35.26
N ASN A 912 -31.61 49.04 35.24
CA ASN A 912 -31.07 50.21 35.93
C ASN A 912 -31.08 50.02 37.45
N ASP A 913 -30.04 50.52 38.10
CA ASP A 913 -29.85 50.45 39.54
C ASP A 913 -30.10 51.80 40.21
N VAL A 914 -30.65 51.74 41.43
CA VAL A 914 -30.78 52.91 42.29
C VAL A 914 -30.26 52.58 43.67
N VAL A 915 -29.30 53.37 44.15
CA VAL A 915 -28.70 53.20 45.48
C VAL A 915 -28.60 54.53 46.20
N THR A 916 -28.64 54.51 47.53
CA THR A 916 -28.42 55.70 48.36
C THR A 916 -27.17 55.51 49.20
N VAL A 917 -26.29 56.51 49.21
CA VAL A 917 -25.05 56.51 50.00
C VAL A 917 -24.98 57.78 50.85
N ALA A 918 -24.21 57.75 51.94
CA ALA A 918 -23.99 58.92 52.78
C ALA A 918 -23.00 59.90 52.11
N ALA A 919 -23.19 61.20 52.30
CA ALA A 919 -22.20 62.21 51.89
C ALA A 919 -20.86 61.95 52.58
N ASN A 920 -19.76 62.08 51.83
CA ASN A 920 -18.38 61.77 52.24
C ASN A 920 -18.10 60.30 52.59
N SER A 921 -18.98 59.36 52.23
CA SER A 921 -18.66 57.92 52.27
C SER A 921 -17.60 57.57 51.23
N VAL A 922 -16.89 56.46 51.43
CA VAL A 922 -15.86 55.97 50.49
C VAL A 922 -16.12 54.50 50.15
N ASN A 923 -15.81 54.11 48.92
CA ASN A 923 -15.85 52.73 48.42
C ASN A 923 -17.16 51.98 48.67
N ASN A 924 -18.30 52.64 48.42
CA ASN A 924 -19.60 52.00 48.55
C ASN A 924 -19.73 50.90 47.48
N LEU A 925 -19.91 49.65 47.91
CA LEU A 925 -20.13 48.51 47.02
C LEU A 925 -21.56 48.51 46.51
N ILE A 926 -21.74 48.45 45.19
CA ILE A 926 -23.03 48.44 44.51
C ILE A 926 -23.12 47.15 43.69
N ASP A 927 -24.01 46.24 44.09
CA ASP A 927 -24.25 44.98 43.37
C ASP A 927 -25.24 45.21 42.22
N VAL A 928 -24.71 45.70 41.11
CA VAL A 928 -25.49 46.04 39.92
C VAL A 928 -25.98 44.84 39.13
N LEU A 929 -25.44 43.63 39.37
CA LEU A 929 -25.90 42.43 38.65
C LEU A 929 -27.07 41.73 39.37
N ALA A 930 -27.48 42.19 40.56
CA ALA A 930 -28.49 41.52 41.37
C ALA A 930 -29.89 41.50 40.73
N ASN A 931 -30.19 42.50 39.91
CA ASN A 931 -31.43 42.64 39.14
C ASN A 931 -31.23 42.33 37.65
N ASP A 932 -30.07 41.87 37.24
CA ASP A 932 -29.75 41.51 35.85
C ASP A 932 -29.97 40.01 35.60
N ALA A 933 -30.33 39.65 34.37
CA ALA A 933 -30.50 38.25 33.97
C ALA A 933 -29.77 37.95 32.66
N ALA A 934 -29.05 36.83 32.59
CA ALA A 934 -28.56 36.32 31.32
C ALA A 934 -29.73 35.80 30.50
N SER A 935 -29.87 36.29 29.26
CA SER A 935 -30.97 35.90 28.37
C SER A 935 -30.97 34.40 28.04
N ASP A 936 -29.80 33.76 28.14
CA ASP A 936 -29.58 32.36 27.77
C ASP A 936 -29.19 31.46 28.98
N GLY A 937 -29.44 31.93 30.21
CA GLY A 937 -29.32 31.10 31.44
C GLY A 937 -27.90 30.96 32.02
N GLY A 938 -26.90 31.66 31.47
CA GLY A 938 -25.50 31.70 31.97
C GLY A 938 -25.23 32.71 33.10
N SER A 939 -23.97 32.83 33.53
CA SER A 939 -23.56 33.78 34.58
C SER A 939 -23.09 35.13 34.01
N LEU A 940 -23.48 36.25 34.63
CA LEU A 940 -23.08 37.60 34.19
C LEU A 940 -21.81 38.14 34.86
N THR A 941 -21.08 38.99 34.14
CA THR A 941 -19.91 39.76 34.62
C THR A 941 -19.95 41.20 34.11
N ILE A 942 -19.34 42.14 34.83
CA ILE A 942 -19.23 43.55 34.46
C ILE A 942 -17.91 43.78 33.72
N THR A 943 -17.99 44.27 32.49
CA THR A 943 -16.81 44.46 31.62
C THR A 943 -16.33 45.91 31.56
N SER A 944 -17.21 46.89 31.79
CA SER A 944 -16.85 48.31 31.80
C SER A 944 -17.81 49.16 32.64
N VAL A 945 -17.34 50.35 33.05
CA VAL A 945 -18.13 51.38 33.74
C VAL A 945 -17.69 52.77 33.26
N THR A 946 -18.64 53.68 33.08
CA THR A 946 -18.35 55.08 32.72
C THR A 946 -18.04 55.92 33.95
N ALA A 947 -17.27 57.01 33.80
CA ALA A 947 -17.02 57.93 34.90
C ALA A 947 -18.34 58.57 35.40
N ALA A 948 -18.42 58.78 36.72
CA ALA A 948 -19.50 59.54 37.36
C ALA A 948 -19.13 61.03 37.42
N GLN A 949 -20.11 61.93 37.43
CA GLN A 949 -19.82 63.37 37.37
C GLN A 949 -19.44 63.93 38.74
N ASN A 950 -20.01 63.39 39.82
CA ASN A 950 -19.87 63.90 41.18
C ASN A 950 -19.26 62.87 42.15
N GLY A 951 -18.57 61.87 41.62
CA GLY A 951 -17.85 60.84 42.37
C GLY A 951 -16.88 60.04 41.51
N LEU A 952 -16.15 59.12 42.14
CA LEU A 952 -15.27 58.15 41.50
C LEU A 952 -15.96 56.78 41.49
N VAL A 953 -15.92 56.10 40.33
CA VAL A 953 -16.47 54.75 40.17
C VAL A 953 -15.45 53.80 39.53
N SER A 954 -15.42 52.55 40.00
CA SER A 954 -14.59 51.46 39.45
C SER A 954 -15.27 50.11 39.60
N ILE A 955 -14.83 49.10 38.84
CA ILE A 955 -15.32 47.72 38.96
C ILE A 955 -14.62 47.04 40.14
N ALA A 956 -15.38 46.40 41.02
CA ALA A 956 -14.84 45.68 42.17
C ALA A 956 -14.08 44.40 41.75
N ALA A 957 -13.16 43.93 42.60
CA ALA A 957 -12.44 42.68 42.37
C ALA A 957 -13.44 41.51 42.20
N GLY A 958 -13.26 40.72 41.14
CA GLY A 958 -14.18 39.64 40.75
C GLY A 958 -15.26 40.03 39.73
N GLY A 959 -15.36 41.31 39.35
CA GLY A 959 -16.13 41.72 38.17
C GLY A 959 -17.65 41.56 38.29
N ARG A 960 -18.21 41.51 39.51
CA ARG A 960 -19.65 41.32 39.73
C ARG A 960 -20.37 42.49 40.39
N SER A 961 -19.63 43.50 40.84
CA SER A 961 -20.18 44.68 41.52
C SER A 961 -19.30 45.90 41.23
N LEU A 962 -19.78 47.10 41.56
CA LEU A 962 -19.07 48.37 41.40
C LEU A 962 -18.69 48.99 42.75
N LEU A 963 -17.65 49.81 42.78
CA LEU A 963 -17.25 50.64 43.92
C LEU A 963 -17.46 52.11 43.59
N TYR A 964 -18.21 52.84 44.41
CA TYR A 964 -18.50 54.28 44.22
C TYR A 964 -18.12 55.13 45.45
N THR A 965 -17.46 56.26 45.20
CA THR A 965 -17.08 57.26 46.21
C THR A 965 -17.56 58.66 45.77
N PRO A 966 -18.55 59.29 46.43
CA PRO A 966 -18.94 60.66 46.10
C PRO A 966 -17.80 61.65 46.41
N TYR A 967 -17.68 62.72 45.62
CA TYR A 967 -16.75 63.80 45.92
C TYR A 967 -17.12 64.51 47.23
N THR A 968 -16.11 64.92 47.98
CA THR A 968 -16.28 65.55 49.30
C THR A 968 -17.25 66.73 49.23
N GLY A 969 -18.26 66.74 50.11
CA GLY A 969 -19.28 67.78 50.21
C GLY A 969 -20.45 67.65 49.22
N PHE A 970 -20.42 66.71 48.27
CA PHE A 970 -21.53 66.50 47.35
C PHE A 970 -22.75 65.90 48.06
N VAL A 971 -23.91 66.54 47.85
CA VAL A 971 -25.23 66.06 48.26
C VAL A 971 -26.16 66.28 47.06
N GLY A 972 -26.82 65.22 46.61
CA GLY A 972 -27.57 65.23 45.36
C GLY A 972 -27.54 63.88 44.67
N THR A 973 -27.94 63.83 43.41
CA THR A 973 -27.96 62.61 42.60
C THR A 973 -26.78 62.60 41.63
N ASP A 974 -26.07 61.48 41.55
CA ASP A 974 -25.04 61.21 40.54
C ASP A 974 -25.46 60.01 39.67
N THR A 975 -25.04 59.99 38.40
CA THR A 975 -25.40 58.92 37.46
C THR A 975 -24.21 58.48 36.62
N PHE A 976 -24.13 57.18 36.34
CA PHE A 976 -23.15 56.56 35.43
C PHE A 976 -23.74 55.25 34.86
N THR A 977 -23.06 54.63 33.90
CA THR A 977 -23.50 53.37 33.29
C THR A 977 -22.46 52.27 33.45
N TYR A 978 -22.89 51.00 33.49
CA TYR A 978 -22.02 49.83 33.42
C TYR A 978 -22.46 48.92 32.28
N THR A 979 -21.54 48.06 31.81
CA THR A 979 -21.82 47.04 30.80
C THR A 979 -21.66 45.65 31.39
N ALA A 980 -22.70 44.82 31.31
CA ALA A 980 -22.69 43.41 31.66
C ALA A 980 -22.45 42.52 30.42
N SER A 981 -21.76 41.40 30.61
CA SER A 981 -21.52 40.37 29.60
C SER A 981 -21.94 38.99 30.11
N ASP A 982 -22.48 38.18 29.21
CA ASP A 982 -22.81 36.76 29.42
C ASP A 982 -21.61 35.80 29.30
N GLY A 983 -20.42 36.32 28.96
CA GLY A 983 -19.23 35.50 28.72
C GLY A 983 -19.19 34.79 27.35
N ALA A 984 -20.25 34.87 26.56
CA ALA A 984 -20.38 34.34 25.19
C ALA A 984 -20.33 35.44 24.12
N GLY A 985 -19.89 36.64 24.50
CA GLY A 985 -19.61 37.77 23.61
C GLY A 985 -20.76 38.75 23.44
N ALA A 986 -21.95 38.50 24.00
CA ALA A 986 -23.02 39.49 24.01
C ALA A 986 -22.94 40.36 25.27
N VAL A 987 -23.21 41.65 25.10
CA VAL A 987 -23.13 42.65 26.17
C VAL A 987 -24.32 43.59 26.13
N SER A 988 -24.70 44.11 27.28
CA SER A 988 -25.71 45.17 27.42
C SER A 988 -25.33 46.10 28.56
N SER A 989 -25.89 47.31 28.56
CA SER A 989 -25.54 48.34 29.53
C SER A 989 -26.77 48.87 30.26
N ALA A 990 -26.59 49.22 31.53
CA ALA A 990 -27.62 49.85 32.35
C ALA A 990 -27.06 51.05 33.13
N THR A 991 -27.97 51.90 33.61
CA THR A 991 -27.65 53.13 34.35
C THR A 991 -27.76 52.89 35.85
N VAL A 992 -26.76 53.34 36.59
CA VAL A 992 -26.77 53.43 38.05
C VAL A 992 -27.06 54.86 38.45
N THR A 993 -28.06 55.05 39.30
CA THR A 993 -28.41 56.33 39.92
C THR A 993 -28.09 56.30 41.41
N VAL A 994 -27.13 57.10 41.85
CA VAL A 994 -26.70 57.19 43.24
C VAL A 994 -27.25 58.46 43.88
N THR A 995 -28.09 58.32 44.92
CA THR A 995 -28.52 59.46 45.74
C THR A 995 -27.60 59.62 46.94
N VAL A 996 -26.88 60.74 47.02
CA VAL A 996 -25.95 61.08 48.10
C VAL A 996 -26.65 62.00 49.10
N ARG A 997 -26.85 61.52 50.34
CA ARG A 997 -27.57 62.27 51.40
C ARG A 997 -26.64 62.84 52.47
N GLY A 998 -26.84 64.11 52.81
CA GLY A 998 -26.17 64.76 53.95
C GLY A 998 -26.79 64.36 55.31
N PRO A 999 -26.09 64.57 56.44
CA PRO A 999 -26.58 64.20 57.77
C PRO A 999 -27.76 65.06 58.24
N TYR A 1000 -28.84 64.42 58.75
CA TYR A 1000 -30.02 65.06 59.33
C TYR A 1000 -29.66 65.89 60.59
N ARG A 1001 -30.12 67.16 60.68
CA ARG A 1001 -30.09 67.97 61.93
C ARG A 1001 -31.49 68.02 62.57
N TYR A 1002 -31.63 67.50 63.78
CA TYR A 1002 -32.84 67.61 64.62
C TYR A 1002 -32.96 69.02 65.25
N TYR A 1003 -34.17 69.61 65.26
CA TYR A 1003 -34.53 70.83 65.99
C TYR A 1003 -35.32 70.44 67.26
N PHE A 1004 -34.95 70.98 68.44
CA PHE A 1004 -35.69 70.83 69.71
C PHE A 1004 -36.30 72.19 70.16
N PRO A 1005 -37.57 72.26 70.62
CA PRO A 1005 -38.08 73.33 71.48
C PRO A 1005 -38.02 72.96 72.99
N ALA A 1006 -38.11 73.98 73.83
CA ALA A 1006 -37.65 74.05 75.23
C ALA A 1006 -38.52 73.36 76.32
N GLY A 1007 -37.86 72.92 77.42
CA GLY A 1007 -38.36 73.12 78.79
C GLY A 1007 -38.47 71.90 79.74
N LEU A 1008 -37.57 71.88 80.75
CA LEU A 1008 -37.69 71.36 82.14
C LEU A 1008 -37.55 69.85 82.48
N ARG A 1009 -36.35 69.52 83.00
CA ARG A 1009 -36.00 68.90 84.32
C ARG A 1009 -36.83 67.75 84.89
N ASP A 1010 -36.24 66.55 84.98
CA ASP A 1010 -35.65 65.92 86.20
C ASP A 1010 -35.50 64.38 86.02
N ALA A 1011 -34.48 63.82 86.68
CA ALA A 1011 -33.93 62.44 86.62
C ALA A 1011 -34.78 61.38 87.38
N PRO A 1012 -34.37 60.10 87.61
CA PRO A 1012 -33.19 59.32 87.16
C PRO A 1012 -33.48 57.86 86.69
N ALA A 1013 -32.38 57.18 86.32
CA ALA A 1013 -32.12 55.77 86.01
C ALA A 1013 -33.08 54.67 86.52
N SER A 1014 -33.39 53.69 85.66
CA SER A 1014 -32.92 52.29 85.74
C SER A 1014 -33.73 51.36 84.81
N TRP A 1015 -33.00 50.39 84.24
CA TRP A 1015 -33.39 49.27 83.34
C TRP A 1015 -33.52 49.57 81.86
#